data_AF-Q2VA40-F1
#
_entry.id   AF-Q2VA40-F1
#
_cell.length_a   1.000
_cell.length_b   1.000
_cell.length_c   1.000
_cell.angle_alpha   90.00
_cell.angle_beta   90.00
_cell.angle_gamma   90.00
#
_symmetry.space_group_name_H-M   'P 1'
#
loop_
_entity.id
_entity.type
_entity.pdbx_description
1 polymer ?
#
loop_
_entity_poly.entity_id
_entity_poly.type
_entity_poly.pdbx_seq_one_letter_code
_entity_poly.pdbx_strand_id
1 'polypeptide(L)'
;MAYRQLQGTNRGASAGAPVAYSRPMQGRVGRSALRVQAVAEAERPTAAKSSGSAEPVTTDITSKLKYLFGRNGDYTNADAYQGTAWSVREKLIDSFNKTHEHWKKEDPKFIYYLSAEFLMGRSLTNTVYNLGLEGEYGNALREMGYHMEKVADAERDAALGNGGLGRLAACFLDSMATLDLPGWGYGIRYKYGMFKQGLKDGYQVEMPDIWLTKGNPWEVRRDDVKFEVGFGGRVERKKVNGKEMTVWTPSEKVIAQAYDNPIPGYATPTTSNLRLWDAVPVHEFDLSAFNAGDYDRAMLERERAEGISAVLYPNDSTPEGKELRLKQQYFFVCASLQDVMSRFRAVHGANWEALPEKACFQLNDTHPTIAVAELMRLLVDVEGLEWDAAWTITTKCLNYTNHTVMPEALEKWPVKVMAKMLPRHMEIIEVINEGWTKWLGVHLKDLKSEERAKKIAAMSIIHANPWNADEMLVNMAYLAVVGSSAVNGVAAIHSNIVKDEILNDFYEIFPSKFQNKTNGVTPRRWLAWCNPELAQLITEALGSSEWINDTEKLAGLRAFASDPAFQAKWAAVKKAKKAKLAELIKKIHGDDVNQNALFDIQIKRIHEYKRQYLNVLSIIWRYKQLKKMTPEQRKASAVPRVCVIGGKAASAYDMAKRIIRLVTAVGEVINKDPETKDYLRLYFLPDYNVTLAETIIPAAELSQHISTAGTEASGTSNMKFQMNGCLIMGTWDGANIEIAEETGVENVFVFGVRAEEINQLRKDRKNFKTDPRWDELMKDIEGGMFGDKDYFKPLVDSVNNMKVGNDWFLLANDFAGYLAAQEEVDATYKDQAEWLRRSIMYTAGSGKFSSDRTIREYAEDIWHVKPARPSA
;
A
#
# COMPACT_ATOMS: atom_id res chain seq x y z
N MET A 1 -15.52 -30.19 -14.87
CA MET A 1 -16.66 -31.15 -14.82
C MET A 1 -17.54 -31.06 -13.55
N ALA A 2 -17.26 -30.16 -12.58
CA ALA A 2 -18.06 -29.98 -11.36
C ALA A 2 -19.26 -29.01 -11.51
N TYR A 3 -19.23 -28.07 -12.47
CA TYR A 3 -20.33 -27.13 -12.73
C TYR A 3 -21.57 -27.76 -13.42
N ARG A 4 -21.42 -28.93 -14.05
CA ARG A 4 -22.54 -29.63 -14.73
C ARG A 4 -23.50 -30.35 -13.77
N GLN A 5 -23.18 -30.48 -12.48
CA GLN A 5 -24.01 -31.20 -11.51
C GLN A 5 -25.01 -30.31 -10.73
N LEU A 6 -25.03 -28.99 -10.95
CA LEU A 6 -25.91 -28.06 -10.22
C LEU A 6 -27.13 -27.56 -11.01
N GLN A 7 -27.45 -28.13 -12.18
CA GLN A 7 -28.57 -27.68 -13.04
C GLN A 7 -29.64 -28.74 -13.37
N GLY A 8 -29.71 -29.86 -12.66
CA GLY A 8 -30.62 -30.96 -13.06
C GLY A 8 -31.55 -31.47 -11.98
N THR A 9 -32.76 -30.90 -11.85
CA THR A 9 -34.01 -31.63 -11.51
C THR A 9 -35.25 -30.71 -11.61
N ASN A 10 -36.00 -30.82 -12.71
CA ASN A 10 -37.45 -31.07 -12.71
C ASN A 10 -38.02 -31.02 -14.13
N ARG A 11 -38.29 -32.20 -14.69
CA ARG A 11 -39.29 -32.41 -15.75
C ARG A 11 -40.27 -33.46 -15.26
N GLY A 12 -41.52 -33.05 -15.07
CA GLY A 12 -42.69 -33.91 -14.97
C GLY A 12 -43.77 -33.34 -15.87
N ALA A 13 -44.24 -34.14 -16.81
CA ALA A 13 -45.14 -33.79 -17.90
C ALA A 13 -46.61 -33.75 -17.47
N SER A 14 -47.43 -32.93 -18.15
CA SER A 14 -48.78 -33.32 -18.56
C SER A 14 -49.23 -32.51 -19.79
N ALA A 15 -50.04 -33.17 -20.61
CA ALA A 15 -50.41 -32.81 -21.97
C ALA A 15 -51.70 -31.96 -22.04
N GLY A 16 -51.85 -31.22 -23.14
CA GLY A 16 -53.11 -30.59 -23.55
C GLY A 16 -52.92 -29.66 -24.76
N ALA A 17 -53.39 -30.10 -25.93
CA ALA A 17 -53.43 -29.34 -27.20
C ALA A 17 -54.82 -28.69 -27.42
N PRO A 18 -55.13 -28.06 -28.57
CA PRO A 18 -54.60 -26.80 -29.09
C PRO A 18 -55.73 -25.82 -29.51
N VAL A 19 -55.46 -24.52 -29.66
CA VAL A 19 -56.27 -23.65 -30.54
C VAL A 19 -55.37 -22.63 -31.25
N ALA A 20 -55.51 -22.61 -32.57
CA ALA A 20 -54.82 -21.72 -33.51
C ALA A 20 -55.51 -20.35 -33.63
N TYR A 21 -54.77 -19.29 -33.95
CA TYR A 21 -55.17 -18.29 -34.97
C TYR A 21 -53.98 -17.43 -35.45
N SER A 22 -53.72 -17.55 -36.76
CA SER A 22 -53.37 -16.53 -37.77
C SER A 22 -52.30 -15.42 -37.55
N ARG A 23 -51.22 -15.58 -38.36
CA ARG A 23 -50.63 -14.66 -39.36
C ARG A 23 -49.80 -13.41 -38.96
N PRO A 24 -48.85 -12.99 -39.84
CA PRO A 24 -47.56 -12.43 -39.44
C PRO A 24 -47.42 -10.93 -39.76
N MET A 25 -46.53 -10.24 -39.05
CA MET A 25 -45.94 -9.01 -39.54
C MET A 25 -44.42 -9.15 -39.64
N GLN A 26 -43.93 -8.94 -40.85
CA GLN A 26 -42.54 -8.77 -41.21
C GLN A 26 -41.95 -7.55 -40.51
N GLY A 27 -40.79 -7.70 -39.88
CA GLY A 27 -40.01 -6.61 -39.31
C GLY A 27 -38.52 -6.94 -39.39
N ARG A 28 -37.77 -6.08 -40.08
CA ARG A 28 -36.39 -6.23 -40.53
C ARG A 28 -35.39 -6.58 -39.41
N VAL A 29 -34.45 -7.45 -39.77
CA VAL A 29 -33.23 -7.78 -39.02
C VAL A 29 -32.30 -6.57 -38.98
N GLY A 30 -32.04 -6.04 -37.78
CA GLY A 30 -30.99 -5.06 -37.52
C GLY A 30 -29.84 -5.72 -36.75
N ARG A 31 -28.66 -5.83 -37.37
CA ARG A 31 -27.40 -6.18 -36.71
C ARG A 31 -26.96 -5.02 -35.82
N SER A 32 -27.02 -5.16 -34.49
CA SER A 32 -26.39 -4.21 -33.57
C SER A 32 -24.94 -4.65 -33.28
N ALA A 33 -24.00 -4.07 -34.01
CA ALA A 33 -22.59 -4.06 -33.61
C ALA A 33 -22.39 -2.94 -32.57
N LEU A 34 -21.67 -3.24 -31.49
CA LEU A 34 -21.13 -2.27 -30.55
C LEU A 34 -20.26 -1.26 -31.33
N ARG A 35 -20.83 -0.08 -31.63
CA ARG A 35 -20.06 1.08 -32.10
C ARG A 35 -19.83 1.98 -30.90
N VAL A 36 -18.57 2.14 -30.52
CA VAL A 36 -18.08 3.31 -29.81
C VAL A 36 -18.39 4.52 -30.71
N GLN A 37 -19.33 5.37 -30.31
CA GLN A 37 -19.49 6.68 -30.96
C GLN A 37 -18.35 7.58 -30.49
N ALA A 38 -17.28 7.62 -31.28
CA ALA A 38 -16.36 8.75 -31.26
C ALA A 38 -17.10 9.93 -31.91
N VAL A 39 -17.60 10.85 -31.09
CA VAL A 39 -18.01 12.19 -31.55
C VAL A 39 -16.73 13.00 -31.65
N ALA A 40 -16.13 13.03 -32.84
CA ALA A 40 -15.04 13.92 -33.16
C ALA A 40 -15.40 14.67 -34.43
N GLU A 41 -15.89 15.90 -34.26
CA GLU A 41 -15.63 17.06 -35.12
C GLU A 41 -16.36 18.27 -34.50
N ALA A 42 -15.71 18.87 -33.52
CA ALA A 42 -15.97 20.24 -33.12
C ALA A 42 -14.77 21.07 -33.53
N GLU A 43 -15.06 22.19 -34.20
CA GLU A 43 -14.13 23.17 -34.77
C GLU A 43 -12.92 23.42 -33.86
N ARG A 44 -11.70 23.21 -34.40
CA ARG A 44 -10.46 23.58 -33.71
C ARG A 44 -10.38 25.11 -33.67
N PRO A 45 -10.40 25.77 -32.50
CA PRO A 45 -9.92 27.13 -32.41
C PRO A 45 -8.41 27.09 -32.68
N THR A 46 -7.95 27.95 -33.58
CA THR A 46 -6.51 28.18 -33.81
C THR A 46 -5.80 28.39 -32.49
N ALA A 47 -4.76 27.60 -32.23
CA ALA A 47 -3.92 27.70 -31.05
C ALA A 47 -3.46 29.15 -30.85
N ALA A 48 -3.82 29.73 -29.71
CA ALA A 48 -3.27 31.00 -29.27
C ALA A 48 -1.75 30.81 -29.12
N LYS A 49 -0.96 31.53 -29.92
CA LYS A 49 0.48 31.67 -29.69
C LYS A 49 0.66 32.34 -28.33
N SER A 50 1.23 31.64 -27.36
CA SER A 50 1.72 32.25 -26.13
C SER A 50 3.02 33.00 -26.42
N SER A 51 2.88 34.24 -26.89
CA SER A 51 3.95 35.23 -26.81
C SER A 51 3.67 36.15 -25.62
N GLY A 52 4.43 36.03 -24.55
CA GLY A 52 4.37 36.95 -23.42
C GLY A 52 5.26 36.50 -22.27
N SER A 53 6.07 37.41 -21.73
CA SER A 53 6.81 37.21 -20.48
C SER A 53 5.94 36.52 -19.43
N ALA A 54 6.45 35.46 -18.79
CA ALA A 54 5.71 34.75 -17.75
C ALA A 54 5.16 35.74 -16.72
N GLU A 55 3.85 35.72 -16.49
CA GLU A 55 3.25 36.50 -15.42
C GLU A 55 3.91 36.10 -14.09
N PRO A 56 4.17 37.04 -13.17
CA PRO A 56 4.72 36.70 -11.86
C PRO A 56 3.85 35.65 -11.16
N VAL A 57 4.47 34.63 -10.54
CA VAL A 57 3.75 33.56 -9.82
C VAL A 57 2.78 34.13 -8.78
N THR A 58 3.11 35.26 -8.16
CA THR A 58 2.22 36.01 -7.26
C THR A 58 0.91 36.45 -7.92
N THR A 59 0.98 36.89 -9.18
CA THR A 59 -0.19 37.30 -9.97
C THR A 59 -1.05 36.10 -10.32
N ASP A 60 -0.43 34.99 -10.70
CA ASP A 60 -1.17 33.76 -11.01
C ASP A 60 -1.88 33.19 -9.78
N ILE A 61 -1.18 33.03 -8.64
CA ILE A 61 -1.81 32.57 -7.38
C ILE A 61 -2.94 33.52 -6.97
N THR A 62 -2.73 34.83 -7.02
CA THR A 62 -3.77 35.83 -6.69
C THR A 62 -4.98 35.73 -7.61
N SER A 63 -4.74 35.50 -8.90
CA SER A 63 -5.79 35.24 -9.89
C SER A 63 -6.59 33.99 -9.52
N LYS A 64 -5.91 32.86 -9.23
CA LYS A 64 -6.60 31.63 -8.79
C LYS A 64 -7.43 31.88 -7.54
N LEU A 65 -6.88 32.55 -6.52
CA LEU A 65 -7.60 32.87 -5.29
C LEU A 65 -8.87 33.69 -5.56
N LYS A 66 -8.76 34.73 -6.41
CA LYS A 66 -9.90 35.57 -6.79
C LYS A 66 -11.00 34.76 -7.47
N TYR A 67 -10.65 33.94 -8.46
CA TYR A 67 -11.63 33.23 -9.27
C TYR A 67 -12.17 31.96 -8.62
N LEU A 68 -11.37 31.27 -7.78
CA LEU A 68 -11.83 30.11 -7.01
C LEU A 68 -12.81 30.52 -5.90
N PHE A 69 -12.54 31.63 -5.20
CA PHE A 69 -13.33 32.04 -4.03
C PHE A 69 -14.31 33.20 -4.29
N GLY A 70 -14.28 33.82 -5.47
CA GLY A 70 -15.20 34.89 -5.83
C GLY A 70 -15.09 36.16 -4.98
N ARG A 71 -13.92 36.41 -4.36
CA ARG A 71 -13.66 37.56 -3.47
C ARG A 71 -12.24 38.08 -3.64
N ASN A 72 -11.98 39.33 -3.22
CA ASN A 72 -10.65 39.95 -3.24
C ASN A 72 -10.12 40.07 -1.80
N GLY A 73 -9.05 39.34 -1.46
CA GLY A 73 -8.39 39.42 -0.14
C GLY A 73 -9.02 38.56 0.96
N ASP A 74 -8.46 38.67 2.17
CA ASP A 74 -8.83 37.91 3.38
C ASP A 74 -8.75 36.39 3.23
N TYR A 75 -7.69 35.91 2.57
CA TYR A 75 -7.43 34.49 2.35
C TYR A 75 -6.70 33.86 3.53
N THR A 76 -7.22 32.74 4.02
CA THR A 76 -6.57 31.90 5.02
C THR A 76 -5.43 31.07 4.42
N ASN A 77 -4.62 30.38 5.24
CA ASN A 77 -3.64 29.41 4.72
C ASN A 77 -4.29 28.29 3.90
N ALA A 78 -5.54 27.91 4.21
CA ALA A 78 -6.27 26.92 3.43
C ALA A 78 -6.72 27.45 2.08
N ASP A 79 -7.06 28.75 2.00
CA ASP A 79 -7.37 29.41 0.74
C ASP A 79 -6.09 29.55 -0.11
N ALA A 80 -5.00 30.03 0.52
CA ALA A 80 -3.67 30.12 -0.10
C ALA A 80 -3.20 28.78 -0.66
N TYR A 81 -3.44 27.67 0.06
CA TYR A 81 -3.20 26.32 -0.43
C TYR A 81 -3.96 26.02 -1.72
N GLN A 82 -5.26 26.29 -1.76
CA GLN A 82 -6.06 26.04 -2.97
C GLN A 82 -5.53 26.87 -4.15
N GLY A 83 -5.33 28.18 -3.97
CA GLY A 83 -4.79 29.03 -5.04
C GLY A 83 -3.42 28.55 -5.54
N THR A 84 -2.53 28.16 -4.62
CA THR A 84 -1.20 27.63 -4.93
C THR A 84 -1.28 26.29 -5.66
N ALA A 85 -2.07 25.35 -5.16
CA ALA A 85 -2.21 24.03 -5.75
C ALA A 85 -2.78 24.11 -7.18
N TRP A 86 -3.80 24.95 -7.41
CA TRP A 86 -4.35 25.18 -8.75
C TRP A 86 -3.35 25.83 -9.70
N SER A 87 -2.53 26.76 -9.22
CA SER A 87 -1.43 27.35 -10.00
C SER A 87 -0.37 26.30 -10.38
N VAL A 88 0.14 25.53 -9.41
CA VAL A 88 1.12 24.46 -9.64
C VAL A 88 0.57 23.38 -10.59
N ARG A 89 -0.71 23.04 -10.44
CA ARG A 89 -1.39 22.04 -11.27
C ARG A 89 -1.31 22.39 -12.76
N GLU A 90 -1.39 23.66 -13.15
CA GLU A 90 -1.28 24.05 -14.56
C GLU A 90 0.09 23.64 -15.14
N LYS A 91 1.18 23.89 -14.40
CA LYS A 91 2.53 23.46 -14.79
C LYS A 91 2.65 21.94 -14.86
N LEU A 92 2.03 21.25 -13.90
CA LEU A 92 1.98 19.79 -13.87
C LEU A 92 1.24 19.22 -15.09
N ILE A 93 0.12 19.84 -15.50
CA ILE A 93 -0.67 19.39 -16.66
C ILE A 93 0.08 19.62 -17.97
N ASP A 94 0.78 20.74 -18.12
CA ASP A 94 1.63 20.97 -19.30
C ASP A 94 2.71 19.89 -19.42
N SER A 95 3.37 19.56 -18.31
CA SER A 95 4.38 18.50 -18.25
C SER A 95 3.79 17.11 -18.55
N PHE A 96 2.61 16.82 -17.98
CA PHE A 96 1.88 15.58 -18.21
C PHE A 96 1.47 15.40 -19.68
N ASN A 97 0.91 16.43 -20.30
CA ASN A 97 0.48 16.37 -21.69
C ASN A 97 1.66 16.17 -22.64
N LYS A 98 2.78 16.88 -22.42
CA LYS A 98 4.03 16.68 -23.20
C LYS A 98 4.53 15.24 -23.09
N THR A 99 4.54 14.68 -21.89
CA THR A 99 4.94 13.28 -21.66
C THR A 99 4.01 12.32 -22.40
N HIS A 100 2.70 12.53 -22.28
CA HIS A 100 1.70 11.66 -22.90
C HIS A 100 1.75 11.71 -24.44
N GLU A 101 1.91 12.90 -25.02
CA GLU A 101 2.08 13.08 -26.48
C GLU A 101 3.35 12.39 -26.98
N HIS A 102 4.46 12.52 -26.24
CA HIS A 102 5.71 11.84 -26.55
C HIS A 102 5.55 10.32 -26.54
N TRP A 103 5.01 9.74 -25.46
CA TRP A 103 4.79 8.29 -25.38
C TRP A 103 3.79 7.78 -26.41
N LYS A 104 2.77 8.56 -26.76
CA LYS A 104 1.83 8.20 -27.83
C LYS A 104 2.52 8.14 -29.20
N LYS A 105 3.50 9.01 -29.45
CA LYS A 105 4.26 9.04 -30.71
C LYS A 105 5.29 7.91 -30.78
N GLU A 106 6.03 7.68 -29.71
CA GLU A 106 7.10 6.68 -29.67
C GLU A 106 6.57 5.25 -29.51
N ASP A 107 5.34 5.09 -29.00
CA ASP A 107 4.68 3.80 -28.77
C ASP A 107 5.59 2.76 -28.06
N PRO A 108 6.17 3.11 -26.89
CA PRO A 108 7.04 2.22 -26.16
C PRO A 108 6.25 1.08 -25.51
N LYS A 109 6.95 0.03 -25.06
CA LYS A 109 6.39 -0.92 -24.11
C LYS A 109 6.04 -0.20 -22.81
N PHE A 110 4.83 -0.43 -22.30
CA PHE A 110 4.26 0.35 -21.21
C PHE A 110 4.00 -0.49 -19.96
N ILE A 111 4.32 0.06 -18.79
CA ILE A 111 4.11 -0.58 -17.47
C ILE A 111 2.73 -0.20 -16.92
N TYR A 112 1.98 -1.19 -16.45
CA TYR A 112 0.69 -1.00 -15.79
C TYR A 112 0.74 -1.62 -14.39
N TYR A 113 0.96 -0.78 -13.39
CA TYR A 113 1.07 -1.21 -12.00
C TYR A 113 -0.31 -1.24 -11.33
N LEU A 114 -0.84 -2.44 -11.09
CA LEU A 114 -2.17 -2.66 -10.53
C LEU A 114 -2.07 -2.81 -9.00
N SER A 115 -2.65 -1.87 -8.25
CA SER A 115 -2.61 -1.91 -6.77
C SER A 115 -3.95 -1.49 -6.18
N ALA A 116 -4.40 -2.22 -5.16
CA ALA A 116 -5.58 -1.87 -4.39
C ALA A 116 -5.36 -0.65 -3.47
N GLU A 117 -4.09 -0.29 -3.20
CA GLU A 117 -3.79 0.91 -2.40
C GLU A 117 -2.62 1.72 -2.96
N PHE A 118 -2.68 3.05 -2.76
CA PHE A 118 -1.62 4.03 -3.01
C PHE A 118 -1.58 5.03 -1.85
N LEU A 119 -0.54 4.96 -1.02
CA LEU A 119 -0.41 5.85 0.14
C LEU A 119 0.34 7.14 -0.27
N MET A 120 -0.29 7.98 -1.10
CA MET A 120 0.36 9.11 -1.78
C MET A 120 0.88 10.18 -0.79
N GLY A 121 0.11 10.47 0.25
CA GLY A 121 0.36 11.60 1.16
C GLY A 121 -0.11 12.93 0.57
N ARG A 122 0.53 14.02 1.00
CA ARG A 122 0.36 15.37 0.42
C ARG A 122 1.13 15.51 -0.89
N SER A 123 0.58 16.24 -1.85
CA SER A 123 1.12 16.39 -3.20
C SER A 123 1.83 17.73 -3.44
N LEU A 124 1.50 18.80 -2.71
CA LEU A 124 2.01 20.14 -3.01
C LEU A 124 3.54 20.19 -2.99
N THR A 125 4.15 19.86 -1.85
CA THR A 125 5.61 19.90 -1.68
C THR A 125 6.30 18.97 -2.69
N ASN A 126 5.79 17.76 -2.87
CA ASN A 126 6.38 16.81 -3.82
C ASN A 126 6.36 17.33 -5.26
N THR A 127 5.27 17.99 -5.67
CA THR A 127 5.10 18.50 -7.03
C THR A 127 5.99 19.72 -7.26
N VAL A 128 5.99 20.67 -6.33
CA VAL A 128 6.81 21.88 -6.40
C VAL A 128 8.29 21.52 -6.53
N TYR A 129 8.80 20.61 -5.70
CA TYR A 129 10.22 20.23 -5.74
C TYR A 129 10.58 19.37 -6.95
N ASN A 130 9.72 18.43 -7.38
CA ASN A 130 10.01 17.61 -8.57
C ASN A 130 10.06 18.44 -9.85
N LEU A 131 9.21 19.48 -9.95
CA LEU A 131 9.20 20.39 -11.09
C LEU A 131 10.28 21.49 -11.01
N GLY A 132 11.07 21.56 -9.93
CA GLY A 132 12.10 22.59 -9.74
C GLY A 132 11.53 23.99 -9.50
N LEU A 133 10.37 24.08 -8.85
CA LEU A 133 9.59 25.32 -8.65
C LEU A 133 9.71 25.89 -7.22
N GLU A 134 10.53 25.28 -6.36
CA GLU A 134 10.61 25.63 -4.93
C GLU A 134 11.05 27.07 -4.67
N GLY A 135 11.97 27.60 -5.48
CA GLY A 135 12.41 28.98 -5.39
C GLY A 135 11.32 29.98 -5.77
N GLU A 136 10.68 29.76 -6.92
CA GLU A 136 9.65 30.66 -7.46
C GLU A 136 8.41 30.71 -6.56
N TYR A 137 7.86 29.56 -6.17
CA TYR A 137 6.67 29.49 -5.33
C TYR A 137 6.96 29.86 -3.87
N GLY A 138 8.13 29.51 -3.35
CA GLY A 138 8.55 29.91 -2.01
C GLY A 138 8.68 31.42 -1.86
N ASN A 139 9.26 32.10 -2.85
CA ASN A 139 9.37 33.56 -2.87
C ASN A 139 8.02 34.24 -3.07
N ALA A 140 7.20 33.75 -4.02
CA ALA A 140 5.88 34.30 -4.28
C ALA A 140 4.97 34.24 -3.05
N LEU A 141 4.92 33.11 -2.35
CA LEU A 141 4.14 32.99 -1.11
C LEU A 141 4.64 33.94 -0.03
N ARG A 142 5.97 34.14 0.09
CA ARG A 142 6.55 35.07 1.07
C ARG A 142 6.16 36.51 0.77
N GLU A 143 6.20 36.93 -0.50
CA GLU A 143 5.75 38.26 -0.94
C GLU A 143 4.27 38.49 -0.64
N MET A 144 3.46 37.43 -0.71
CA MET A 144 2.03 37.45 -0.37
C MET A 144 1.76 37.34 1.14
N GLY A 145 2.79 37.24 1.99
CA GLY A 145 2.65 37.12 3.45
C GLY A 145 2.38 35.71 3.98
N TYR A 146 2.60 34.67 3.17
CA TYR A 146 2.45 33.27 3.53
C TYR A 146 3.79 32.54 3.66
N HIS A 147 3.78 31.41 4.36
CA HIS A 147 4.92 30.49 4.44
C HIS A 147 4.55 29.15 3.80
N MET A 148 5.38 28.65 2.87
CA MET A 148 5.15 27.39 2.15
C MET A 148 4.81 26.23 3.09
N GLU A 149 5.52 26.09 4.22
CA GLU A 149 5.25 25.04 5.21
C GLU A 149 3.81 25.10 5.76
N LYS A 150 3.32 26.30 6.10
CA LYS A 150 1.97 26.50 6.64
C LYS A 150 0.88 26.33 5.59
N VAL A 151 1.19 26.66 4.34
CA VAL A 151 0.31 26.43 3.19
C VAL A 151 0.20 24.93 2.92
N ALA A 152 1.32 24.20 2.90
CA ALA A 152 1.33 22.74 2.73
C ALA A 152 0.65 22.00 3.90
N ASP A 153 0.68 22.54 5.12
CA ASP A 153 -0.04 21.98 6.28
C ASP A 153 -1.57 22.05 6.16
N ALA A 154 -2.10 22.87 5.25
CA ALA A 154 -3.54 22.91 4.98
C ALA A 154 -4.01 21.82 4.02
N GLU A 155 -3.09 21.15 3.32
CA GLU A 155 -3.38 20.01 2.46
C GLU A 155 -3.73 18.76 3.30
N ARG A 156 -4.72 17.99 2.84
CA ARG A 156 -5.06 16.68 3.43
C ARG A 156 -4.36 15.58 2.66
N ASP A 157 -3.87 14.56 3.36
CA ASP A 157 -3.37 13.33 2.72
C ASP A 157 -4.47 12.71 1.83
N ALA A 158 -4.09 12.24 0.64
CA ALA A 158 -4.99 11.46 -0.18
C ALA A 158 -5.25 10.10 0.47
N ALA A 159 -6.50 9.83 0.87
CA ALA A 159 -6.90 8.62 1.57
C ALA A 159 -7.08 7.41 0.62
N LEU A 160 -6.04 7.14 -0.18
CA LEU A 160 -6.05 6.14 -1.26
C LEU A 160 -5.32 4.83 -0.88
N GLY A 161 -4.80 4.75 0.35
CA GLY A 161 -4.07 3.59 0.84
C GLY A 161 -3.98 3.55 2.35
N ASN A 162 -3.41 2.48 2.89
CA ASN A 162 -3.24 2.30 4.34
C ASN A 162 -1.82 1.90 4.74
N GLY A 163 -1.26 0.86 4.10
CA GLY A 163 -0.06 0.19 4.59
C GLY A 163 1.23 0.48 3.84
N GLY A 164 2.23 -0.36 4.14
CA GLY A 164 3.51 -0.39 3.43
C GLY A 164 3.37 -0.79 1.95
N LEU A 165 2.36 -1.61 1.61
CA LEU A 165 2.06 -2.04 0.24
C LEU A 165 1.70 -0.83 -0.65
N GLY A 166 0.82 0.04 -0.18
CA GLY A 166 0.41 1.25 -0.88
C GLY A 166 1.48 2.32 -0.87
N ARG A 167 2.31 2.38 0.18
CA ARG A 167 3.44 3.31 0.19
C ARG A 167 4.56 2.89 -0.74
N LEU A 168 4.80 1.59 -0.91
CA LEU A 168 5.70 1.04 -1.91
C LEU A 168 5.22 1.42 -3.31
N ALA A 169 3.94 1.16 -3.61
CA ALA A 169 3.33 1.54 -4.90
C ALA A 169 3.52 3.04 -5.19
N ALA A 170 3.29 3.92 -4.20
CA ALA A 170 3.51 5.36 -4.36
C ALA A 170 4.99 5.74 -4.56
N CYS A 171 5.95 5.07 -3.91
CA CYS A 171 7.39 5.27 -4.17
C CYS A 171 7.79 4.79 -5.58
N PHE A 172 7.17 3.71 -6.05
CA PHE A 172 7.39 3.17 -7.39
C PHE A 172 6.92 4.14 -8.47
N LEU A 173 5.76 4.79 -8.30
CA LEU A 173 5.29 5.82 -9.25
C LEU A 173 6.29 6.98 -9.38
N ASP A 174 6.80 7.48 -8.25
CA ASP A 174 7.81 8.55 -8.22
C ASP A 174 9.11 8.13 -8.91
N SER A 175 9.55 6.88 -8.71
CA SER A 175 10.78 6.35 -9.31
C SER A 175 10.61 6.04 -10.80
N MET A 176 9.47 5.51 -11.22
CA MET A 176 9.17 5.30 -12.65
C MET A 176 9.18 6.64 -13.40
N ALA A 177 8.57 7.68 -12.83
CA ALA A 177 8.60 9.02 -13.42
C ALA A 177 10.02 9.59 -13.48
N THR A 178 10.79 9.47 -12.39
CA THR A 178 12.16 9.98 -12.29
C THR A 178 13.14 9.27 -13.23
N LEU A 179 12.95 7.97 -13.46
CA LEU A 179 13.76 7.15 -14.36
C LEU A 179 13.29 7.18 -15.82
N ASP A 180 12.37 8.09 -16.15
CA ASP A 180 11.81 8.23 -17.50
C ASP A 180 11.14 6.97 -18.05
N LEU A 181 10.64 6.08 -17.17
CA LEU A 181 10.03 4.82 -17.57
C LEU A 181 8.56 5.03 -17.96
N PRO A 182 8.14 4.60 -19.17
CA PRO A 182 6.75 4.67 -19.60
C PRO A 182 5.89 3.70 -18.79
N GLY A 183 5.12 4.24 -17.85
CA GLY A 183 4.30 3.44 -16.96
C GLY A 183 3.30 4.25 -16.17
N TRP A 184 2.17 3.64 -15.81
CA TRP A 184 1.09 4.21 -14.99
C TRP A 184 0.71 3.28 -13.84
N GLY A 185 0.23 3.88 -12.74
CA GLY A 185 -0.49 3.18 -11.69
C GLY A 185 -1.99 3.14 -11.94
N TYR A 186 -2.65 2.04 -11.56
CA TYR A 186 -4.11 1.92 -11.56
C TYR A 186 -4.64 1.46 -10.20
N GLY A 187 -5.69 2.12 -9.72
CA GLY A 187 -6.34 1.80 -8.45
C GLY A 187 -7.77 2.34 -8.34
N ILE A 188 -8.31 2.39 -7.12
CA ILE A 188 -9.66 2.88 -6.82
C ILE A 188 -9.59 4.27 -6.20
N ARG A 189 -10.51 5.15 -6.60
CA ARG A 189 -10.66 6.48 -6.00
C ARG A 189 -11.49 6.41 -4.72
N TYR A 190 -10.89 5.96 -3.62
CA TYR A 190 -11.60 5.80 -2.35
C TYR A 190 -12.12 7.12 -1.80
N LYS A 191 -13.43 7.17 -1.50
CA LYS A 191 -14.07 8.39 -0.98
C LYS A 191 -13.70 8.69 0.47
N TYR A 192 -13.55 7.64 1.29
CA TYR A 192 -13.40 7.74 2.74
C TYR A 192 -12.15 7.04 3.29
N GLY A 193 -11.26 6.58 2.41
CA GLY A 193 -10.08 5.77 2.76
C GLY A 193 -10.42 4.51 3.55
N MET A 194 -9.50 4.05 4.40
CA MET A 194 -9.79 2.97 5.34
C MET A 194 -10.61 3.51 6.53
N PHE A 195 -10.04 4.48 7.24
CA PHE A 195 -10.69 5.36 8.22
C PHE A 195 -9.68 6.39 8.74
N LYS A 196 -10.19 7.51 9.23
CA LYS A 196 -9.49 8.44 10.11
C LYS A 196 -9.53 7.94 11.54
N GLN A 197 -8.36 7.80 12.17
CA GLN A 197 -8.28 7.31 13.55
C GLN A 197 -8.52 8.47 14.53
N GLY A 198 -9.45 8.29 15.46
CA GLY A 198 -9.55 9.12 16.66
C GLY A 198 -9.15 8.34 17.91
N LEU A 199 -8.90 9.07 18.99
CA LEU A 199 -8.84 8.49 20.33
C LEU A 199 -9.95 9.12 21.18
N LYS A 200 -10.73 8.27 21.83
CA LYS A 200 -11.72 8.67 22.84
C LYS A 200 -11.46 7.87 24.11
N ASP A 201 -11.17 8.56 25.20
CA ASP A 201 -10.85 7.93 26.51
C ASP A 201 -9.73 6.87 26.40
N GLY A 202 -8.75 7.10 25.52
CA GLY A 202 -7.64 6.19 25.26
C GLY A 202 -7.95 5.02 24.31
N TYR A 203 -9.20 4.88 23.84
CA TYR A 203 -9.62 3.86 22.88
C TYR A 203 -9.60 4.39 21.44
N GLN A 204 -9.22 3.52 20.49
CA GLN A 204 -9.37 3.81 19.06
C GLN A 204 -10.85 3.92 18.68
N VAL A 205 -11.19 5.00 17.97
CA VAL A 205 -12.47 5.16 17.27
C VAL A 205 -12.22 5.39 15.78
N GLU A 206 -13.02 4.74 14.93
CA GLU A 206 -12.94 4.89 13.48
C GLU A 206 -13.94 5.96 13.00
N MET A 207 -13.45 6.93 12.21
CA MET A 207 -14.26 7.93 11.54
C MET A 207 -13.98 7.89 10.02
N PRO A 208 -14.93 8.28 9.16
CA PRO A 208 -14.65 8.39 7.73
C PRO A 208 -13.59 9.47 7.45
N ASP A 209 -12.64 9.20 6.54
CA ASP A 209 -11.68 10.21 6.11
C ASP A 209 -12.25 11.05 4.96
N ILE A 210 -12.83 12.20 5.30
CA ILE A 210 -13.53 13.09 4.37
C ILE A 210 -12.57 13.99 3.56
N TRP A 211 -11.54 13.41 2.96
CA TRP A 211 -10.49 14.13 2.23
C TRP A 211 -11.00 14.84 0.96
N LEU A 212 -12.01 14.28 0.30
CA LEU A 212 -12.59 14.81 -0.96
C LEU A 212 -13.71 15.86 -0.78
N THR A 213 -14.15 16.16 0.44
CA THR A 213 -15.31 17.06 0.65
C THR A 213 -15.11 18.47 0.08
N LYS A 214 -13.87 18.96 0.01
CA LYS A 214 -13.53 20.24 -0.60
C LYS A 214 -12.98 20.11 -2.04
N GLY A 215 -13.17 18.94 -2.66
CA GLY A 215 -12.50 18.55 -3.89
C GLY A 215 -11.02 18.20 -3.67
N ASN A 216 -10.36 17.80 -4.75
CA ASN A 216 -8.93 17.53 -4.81
C ASN A 216 -8.35 18.32 -6.00
N PRO A 217 -7.48 19.32 -5.78
CA PRO A 217 -6.93 20.11 -6.90
C PRO A 217 -6.01 19.27 -7.80
N TRP A 218 -5.48 18.14 -7.33
CA TRP A 218 -4.47 17.36 -8.06
C TRP A 218 -5.04 16.38 -9.08
N GLU A 219 -6.35 16.10 -9.04
CA GLU A 219 -6.98 15.16 -9.95
C GLU A 219 -7.59 15.84 -11.19
N VAL A 220 -7.70 15.07 -12.26
CA VAL A 220 -8.38 15.43 -13.51
C VAL A 220 -9.45 14.38 -13.78
N ARG A 221 -10.72 14.73 -13.65
CA ARG A 221 -11.83 13.88 -14.08
C ARG A 221 -11.82 13.74 -15.61
N ARG A 222 -11.94 12.52 -16.12
CA ARG A 222 -11.93 12.20 -17.56
C ARG A 222 -13.29 11.71 -18.03
N ASP A 223 -14.22 12.63 -18.31
CA ASP A 223 -15.60 12.26 -18.68
C ASP A 223 -15.71 11.45 -20.00
N ASP A 224 -14.65 11.49 -20.81
CA ASP A 224 -14.43 10.72 -22.03
C ASP A 224 -13.92 9.29 -21.79
N VAL A 225 -13.45 8.97 -20.58
CA VAL A 225 -12.90 7.66 -20.23
C VAL A 225 -13.80 6.98 -19.19
N LYS A 226 -14.71 6.13 -19.70
CA LYS A 226 -15.70 5.37 -18.92
C LYS A 226 -15.78 3.93 -19.42
N PHE A 227 -15.84 2.98 -18.49
CA PHE A 227 -15.99 1.57 -18.80
C PHE A 227 -17.12 0.94 -17.98
N GLU A 228 -17.95 0.13 -18.62
CA GLU A 228 -18.97 -0.64 -17.92
C GLU A 228 -18.31 -1.84 -17.22
N VAL A 229 -18.70 -2.11 -15.99
CA VAL A 229 -18.28 -3.30 -15.23
C VAL A 229 -19.53 -4.02 -14.73
N GLY A 230 -19.60 -5.32 -15.02
CA GLY A 230 -20.73 -6.18 -14.64
C GLY A 230 -20.49 -7.05 -13.42
N PHE A 231 -21.54 -7.40 -12.70
CA PHE A 231 -21.53 -8.40 -11.63
C PHE A 231 -22.73 -9.35 -11.73
N GLY A 232 -22.54 -10.57 -11.24
CA GLY A 232 -23.56 -11.61 -11.18
C GLY A 232 -24.05 -12.06 -12.56
N GLY A 233 -25.35 -12.32 -12.68
CA GLY A 233 -25.98 -12.68 -13.94
C GLY A 233 -25.71 -14.11 -14.40
N ARG A 234 -25.68 -14.33 -15.71
CA ARG A 234 -25.62 -15.67 -16.30
C ARG A 234 -24.75 -15.75 -17.55
N VAL A 235 -24.28 -16.95 -17.85
CA VAL A 235 -23.45 -17.26 -19.02
C VAL A 235 -24.25 -18.10 -20.01
N GLU A 236 -24.24 -17.72 -21.28
CA GLU A 236 -24.94 -18.39 -22.38
C GLU A 236 -23.96 -18.72 -23.51
N ARG A 237 -24.11 -19.88 -24.16
CA ARG A 237 -23.35 -20.24 -25.37
C ARG A 237 -24.22 -19.93 -26.59
N LYS A 238 -23.72 -19.10 -27.51
CA LYS A 238 -24.44 -18.66 -28.71
C LYS A 238 -23.62 -18.97 -29.96
N LYS A 239 -24.28 -19.41 -31.03
CA LYS A 239 -23.63 -19.48 -32.35
C LYS A 239 -23.77 -18.14 -33.05
N VAL A 240 -22.65 -17.47 -33.28
CA VAL A 240 -22.58 -16.21 -34.04
C VAL A 240 -21.66 -16.45 -35.24
N ASN A 241 -22.18 -16.28 -36.46
CA ASN A 241 -21.47 -16.57 -37.71
C ASN A 241 -20.86 -17.99 -37.78
N GLY A 242 -21.53 -18.98 -37.19
CA GLY A 242 -21.07 -20.37 -37.19
C GLY A 242 -20.05 -20.75 -36.10
N LYS A 243 -19.46 -19.76 -35.42
CA LYS A 243 -18.58 -19.97 -34.25
C LYS A 243 -19.40 -19.98 -32.96
N GLU A 244 -19.12 -20.94 -32.07
CA GLU A 244 -19.68 -20.92 -30.72
C GLU A 244 -18.95 -19.85 -29.90
N MET A 245 -19.71 -18.89 -29.36
CA MET A 245 -19.21 -17.83 -28.49
C MET A 245 -19.87 -17.97 -27.13
N THR A 246 -19.10 -17.67 -26.07
CA THR A 246 -19.64 -17.56 -24.72
C THR A 246 -20.00 -16.10 -24.45
N VAL A 247 -21.23 -15.85 -24.01
CA VAL A 247 -21.75 -14.51 -23.72
C VAL A 247 -22.15 -14.44 -22.26
N TRP A 248 -21.49 -13.57 -21.50
CA TRP A 248 -21.88 -13.24 -20.14
C TRP A 248 -22.85 -12.05 -20.14
N THR A 249 -24.01 -12.22 -19.50
CA THR A 249 -24.98 -11.15 -19.27
C THR A 249 -25.03 -10.87 -17.76
N PRO A 250 -24.40 -9.78 -17.29
CA PRO A 250 -24.42 -9.38 -15.88
C PRO A 250 -25.84 -9.06 -15.39
N SER A 251 -26.11 -9.28 -14.11
CA SER A 251 -27.37 -8.86 -13.47
C SER A 251 -27.29 -7.46 -12.87
N GLU A 252 -26.08 -7.01 -12.57
CA GLU A 252 -25.76 -5.67 -12.07
C GLU A 252 -24.66 -5.07 -12.93
N LYS A 253 -24.70 -3.76 -13.15
CA LYS A 253 -23.71 -3.02 -13.91
C LYS A 253 -23.41 -1.71 -13.20
N VAL A 254 -22.15 -1.27 -13.28
CA VAL A 254 -21.69 0.04 -12.82
C VAL A 254 -20.78 0.65 -13.88
N ILE A 255 -20.58 1.97 -13.83
CA ILE A 255 -19.61 2.67 -14.67
C ILE A 255 -18.37 2.96 -13.83
N ALA A 256 -17.20 2.60 -14.37
CA ALA A 256 -15.91 3.03 -13.88
C ALA A 256 -15.53 4.37 -14.54
N GLN A 257 -15.57 5.45 -13.76
CA GLN A 257 -15.19 6.80 -14.17
C GLN A 257 -13.70 7.04 -13.85
N ALA A 258 -12.90 7.40 -14.86
CA ALA A 258 -11.49 7.68 -14.65
C ALA A 258 -11.24 9.08 -14.03
N TYR A 259 -10.25 9.11 -13.14
CA TYR A 259 -9.62 10.30 -12.58
C TYR A 259 -8.09 10.16 -12.68
N ASP A 260 -7.45 11.04 -13.43
CA ASP A 260 -5.99 11.06 -13.56
C ASP A 260 -5.36 11.92 -12.47
N ASN A 261 -4.27 11.43 -11.88
CA ASN A 261 -3.45 12.14 -10.89
C ASN A 261 -2.00 12.12 -11.42
N PRO A 262 -1.56 13.19 -12.10
CA PRO A 262 -0.22 13.22 -12.70
C PRO A 262 0.88 13.12 -11.64
N ILE A 263 1.94 12.36 -11.95
CA ILE A 263 3.06 12.08 -11.04
C ILE A 263 4.35 12.62 -11.66
N PRO A 264 4.88 13.77 -11.20
CA PRO A 264 6.09 14.35 -11.76
C PRO A 264 7.32 13.57 -11.29
N GLY A 265 8.29 13.35 -12.18
CA GLY A 265 9.62 12.83 -11.83
C GLY A 265 10.56 13.94 -11.36
N TYR A 266 11.61 13.59 -10.62
CA TYR A 266 12.62 14.55 -10.18
C TYR A 266 13.66 14.83 -11.27
N ALA A 267 13.96 16.10 -11.52
CA ALA A 267 14.99 16.53 -12.49
C ALA A 267 14.80 15.97 -13.92
N THR A 268 13.54 15.78 -14.33
CA THR A 268 13.17 15.30 -15.66
C THR A 268 11.87 15.97 -16.15
N PRO A 269 11.68 16.17 -17.48
CA PRO A 269 10.38 16.56 -18.02
C PRO A 269 9.31 15.47 -17.90
N THR A 270 9.67 14.24 -17.55
CA THR A 270 8.70 13.14 -17.46
C THR A 270 7.71 13.36 -16.32
N THR A 271 6.42 13.28 -16.66
CA THR A 271 5.31 13.24 -15.70
C THR A 271 4.41 12.06 -16.03
N SER A 272 4.48 11.04 -15.17
CA SER A 272 3.68 9.82 -15.23
C SER A 272 2.24 10.09 -14.70
N ASN A 273 1.45 9.03 -14.45
CA ASN A 273 0.07 9.11 -14.00
C ASN A 273 -0.28 8.00 -13.00
N LEU A 274 -1.14 8.35 -12.05
CA LEU A 274 -1.97 7.43 -11.30
C LEU A 274 -3.43 7.59 -11.76
N ARG A 275 -3.96 6.60 -12.48
CA ARG A 275 -5.36 6.56 -12.88
C ARG A 275 -6.19 5.85 -11.82
N LEU A 276 -7.20 6.54 -11.29
CA LEU A 276 -8.10 6.02 -10.27
C LEU A 276 -9.51 5.88 -10.82
N TRP A 277 -10.20 4.81 -10.43
CA TRP A 277 -11.57 4.53 -10.83
C TRP A 277 -12.56 4.89 -9.72
N ASP A 278 -13.54 5.74 -10.04
CA ASP A 278 -14.72 5.97 -9.22
C ASP A 278 -15.90 5.15 -9.77
N ALA A 279 -16.63 4.47 -8.89
CA ALA A 279 -17.78 3.67 -9.27
C ALA A 279 -19.04 4.54 -9.23
N VAL A 280 -19.65 4.74 -10.39
CA VAL A 280 -20.88 5.55 -10.54
C VAL A 280 -22.00 4.69 -11.14
N PRO A 281 -23.28 4.95 -10.81
CA PRO A 281 -24.39 4.16 -11.33
C PRO A 281 -24.53 4.31 -12.85
N VAL A 282 -25.15 3.33 -13.50
CA VAL A 282 -25.52 3.44 -14.93
C VAL A 282 -26.72 4.39 -15.06
N HIS A 283 -27.65 4.31 -14.11
CA HIS A 283 -28.79 5.20 -13.98
C HIS A 283 -28.73 5.97 -12.66
N GLU A 284 -28.62 7.29 -12.74
CA GLU A 284 -28.47 8.18 -11.57
C GLU A 284 -29.68 8.14 -10.62
N PHE A 285 -30.90 7.94 -11.14
CA PHE A 285 -32.15 8.12 -10.38
C PHE A 285 -33.35 7.42 -11.04
N ASP A 286 -34.12 6.64 -10.28
CA ASP A 286 -35.43 6.11 -10.73
C ASP A 286 -36.56 7.06 -10.33
N LEU A 287 -36.95 7.94 -11.27
CA LEU A 287 -38.01 8.93 -11.07
C LEU A 287 -39.39 8.30 -10.89
N SER A 288 -39.63 7.13 -11.48
CA SER A 288 -40.91 6.44 -11.32
C SER A 288 -41.06 5.88 -9.91
N ALA A 289 -40.01 5.29 -9.34
CA ALA A 289 -39.99 4.86 -7.94
C ALA A 289 -40.16 6.05 -6.98
N PHE A 290 -39.43 7.15 -7.21
CA PHE A 290 -39.53 8.35 -6.38
C PHE A 290 -40.96 8.94 -6.37
N ASN A 291 -41.58 9.08 -7.54
CA ASN A 291 -42.95 9.59 -7.65
C ASN A 291 -43.99 8.65 -7.00
N ALA A 292 -43.66 7.36 -6.86
CA ALA A 292 -44.48 6.38 -6.15
C ALA A 292 -44.25 6.38 -4.62
N GLY A 293 -43.34 7.23 -4.11
CA GLY A 293 -42.96 7.29 -2.69
C GLY A 293 -41.95 6.23 -2.26
N ASP A 294 -41.39 5.45 -3.20
CA ASP A 294 -40.37 4.43 -2.95
C ASP A 294 -38.97 5.02 -3.10
N TYR A 295 -38.58 5.83 -2.12
CA TYR A 295 -37.32 6.60 -2.15
C TYR A 295 -36.07 5.73 -2.07
N ASP A 296 -36.14 4.60 -1.35
CA ASP A 296 -35.02 3.66 -1.21
C ASP A 296 -34.70 3.02 -2.56
N ARG A 297 -35.73 2.54 -3.27
CA ARG A 297 -35.56 2.01 -4.63
C ARG A 297 -35.05 3.08 -5.59
N ALA A 298 -35.50 4.32 -5.45
CA ALA A 298 -35.05 5.42 -6.30
C ALA A 298 -33.52 5.62 -6.24
N MET A 299 -32.89 5.32 -5.10
CA MET A 299 -31.46 5.51 -4.81
C MET A 299 -30.61 4.23 -4.85
N LEU A 300 -31.23 3.06 -4.86
CA LEU A 300 -30.54 1.78 -4.61
C LEU A 300 -29.37 1.50 -5.56
N GLU A 301 -29.50 1.81 -6.85
CA GLU A 301 -28.42 1.58 -7.83
C GLU A 301 -27.20 2.48 -7.53
N ARG A 302 -27.47 3.74 -7.19
CA ARG A 302 -26.45 4.71 -6.80
C ARG A 302 -25.72 4.27 -5.54
N GLU A 303 -26.44 3.88 -4.51
CA GLU A 303 -25.84 3.40 -3.25
C GLU A 303 -24.93 2.18 -3.48
N ARG A 304 -25.38 1.21 -4.27
CA ARG A 304 -24.59 0.01 -4.60
C ARG A 304 -23.33 0.34 -5.39
N ALA A 305 -23.42 1.23 -6.38
CA ALA A 305 -22.26 1.66 -7.15
C ALA A 305 -21.26 2.41 -6.28
N GLU A 306 -21.72 3.43 -5.55
CA GLU A 306 -20.87 4.26 -4.70
C GLU A 306 -20.21 3.46 -3.56
N GLY A 307 -20.86 2.38 -3.08
CA GLY A 307 -20.30 1.46 -2.09
C GLY A 307 -18.99 0.80 -2.52
N ILE A 308 -18.77 0.59 -3.83
CA ILE A 308 -17.55 -0.04 -4.37
C ILE A 308 -16.35 0.88 -4.17
N SER A 309 -16.47 2.19 -4.44
CA SER A 309 -15.38 3.16 -4.26
C SER A 309 -15.44 3.89 -2.91
N ALA A 310 -16.27 3.45 -1.97
CA ALA A 310 -16.44 4.15 -0.68
C ALA A 310 -15.21 4.02 0.24
N VAL A 311 -14.88 2.78 0.65
CA VAL A 311 -13.87 2.50 1.69
C VAL A 311 -12.84 1.46 1.24
N LEU A 312 -11.60 1.62 1.68
CA LEU A 312 -10.53 0.66 1.47
C LEU A 312 -10.62 -0.47 2.50
N TYR A 313 -10.53 -1.72 2.05
CA TYR A 313 -10.63 -2.93 2.87
C TYR A 313 -11.89 -2.95 3.76
N PRO A 314 -13.10 -3.00 3.15
CA PRO A 314 -14.34 -3.14 3.91
C PRO A 314 -14.27 -4.40 4.79
N ASN A 315 -14.95 -4.35 5.94
CA ASN A 315 -15.00 -5.47 6.87
C ASN A 315 -15.60 -6.70 6.16
N ASP A 316 -14.81 -7.76 6.00
CA ASP A 316 -15.16 -9.00 5.31
C ASP A 316 -15.45 -10.16 6.27
N SER A 317 -15.71 -9.86 7.55
CA SER A 317 -16.21 -10.84 8.51
C SER A 317 -17.63 -11.33 8.18
N THR A 318 -18.37 -10.62 7.31
CA THR A 318 -19.73 -10.97 6.86
C THR A 318 -19.75 -11.41 5.39
N PRO A 319 -20.76 -12.19 4.96
CA PRO A 319 -20.93 -12.55 3.54
C PRO A 319 -20.98 -11.34 2.60
N GLU A 320 -21.70 -10.28 2.98
CA GLU A 320 -21.85 -9.06 2.20
C GLU A 320 -20.52 -8.31 2.07
N GLY A 321 -19.72 -8.30 3.13
CA GLY A 321 -18.38 -7.72 3.14
C GLY A 321 -17.41 -8.46 2.21
N LYS A 322 -17.47 -9.80 2.19
CA LYS A 322 -16.73 -10.63 1.24
C LYS A 322 -17.14 -10.33 -0.20
N GLU A 323 -18.44 -10.23 -0.48
CA GLU A 323 -18.93 -9.88 -1.81
C GLU A 323 -18.44 -8.49 -2.25
N LEU A 324 -18.51 -7.49 -1.36
CA LEU A 324 -18.04 -6.13 -1.66
C LEU A 324 -16.53 -6.10 -1.93
N ARG A 325 -15.72 -6.80 -1.14
CA ARG A 325 -14.27 -6.88 -1.36
C ARG A 325 -13.93 -7.54 -2.70
N LEU A 326 -14.64 -8.60 -3.09
CA LEU A 326 -14.48 -9.20 -4.43
C LEU A 326 -14.95 -8.24 -5.54
N LYS A 327 -16.06 -7.51 -5.33
CA LYS A 327 -16.51 -6.47 -6.27
C LYS A 327 -15.45 -5.41 -6.50
N GLN A 328 -14.82 -4.91 -5.43
CA GLN A 328 -13.75 -3.91 -5.52
C GLN A 328 -12.58 -4.41 -6.36
N GLN A 329 -12.06 -5.61 -6.05
CA GLN A 329 -10.94 -6.20 -6.78
C GLN A 329 -11.25 -6.34 -8.26
N TYR A 330 -12.41 -6.92 -8.60
CA TYR A 330 -12.80 -7.07 -9.99
C TYR A 330 -13.04 -5.73 -10.68
N PHE A 331 -13.68 -4.77 -10.01
CA PHE A 331 -14.03 -3.47 -10.55
C PHE A 331 -12.83 -2.73 -11.14
N PHE A 332 -11.79 -2.51 -10.33
CA PHE A 332 -10.65 -1.72 -10.79
C PHE A 332 -9.82 -2.50 -11.82
N VAL A 333 -9.71 -3.82 -11.67
CA VAL A 333 -8.98 -4.66 -12.64
C VAL A 333 -9.67 -4.65 -14.00
N CYS A 334 -10.98 -4.88 -14.03
CA CYS A 334 -11.78 -4.88 -15.25
C CYS A 334 -11.71 -3.53 -15.96
N ALA A 335 -11.90 -2.42 -15.23
CA ALA A 335 -11.80 -1.09 -15.80
C ALA A 335 -10.39 -0.79 -16.36
N SER A 336 -9.34 -1.19 -15.63
CA SER A 336 -7.95 -0.96 -16.05
C SER A 336 -7.57 -1.76 -17.29
N LEU A 337 -7.97 -3.04 -17.36
CA LEU A 337 -7.72 -3.88 -18.53
C LEU A 337 -8.50 -3.39 -19.75
N GLN A 338 -9.75 -2.98 -19.59
CA GLN A 338 -10.53 -2.39 -20.68
C GLN A 338 -9.90 -1.09 -21.21
N ASP A 339 -9.40 -0.21 -20.34
CA ASP A 339 -8.70 1.01 -20.73
C ASP A 339 -7.42 0.70 -21.53
N VAL A 340 -6.59 -0.23 -21.03
CA VAL A 340 -5.36 -0.63 -21.72
C VAL A 340 -5.66 -1.27 -23.07
N MET A 341 -6.62 -2.19 -23.14
CA MET A 341 -7.02 -2.85 -24.38
C MET A 341 -7.61 -1.86 -25.39
N SER A 342 -8.42 -0.90 -24.93
CA SER A 342 -8.96 0.17 -25.79
C SER A 342 -7.84 1.03 -26.38
N ARG A 343 -6.87 1.47 -25.56
CA ARG A 343 -5.71 2.23 -26.02
C ARG A 343 -4.83 1.45 -26.98
N PHE A 344 -4.58 0.17 -26.69
CA PHE A 344 -3.84 -0.71 -27.58
C PHE A 344 -4.54 -0.85 -28.94
N ARG A 345 -5.85 -1.16 -28.93
CA ARG A 345 -6.64 -1.35 -30.15
C ARG A 345 -6.70 -0.09 -31.01
N ALA A 346 -6.75 1.09 -30.40
CA ALA A 346 -6.75 2.37 -31.11
C ALA A 346 -5.48 2.60 -31.93
N VAL A 347 -4.34 2.03 -31.50
CA VAL A 347 -3.03 2.19 -32.16
C VAL A 347 -2.69 0.98 -33.04
N HIS A 348 -2.94 -0.22 -32.54
CA HIS A 348 -2.48 -1.50 -33.12
C HIS A 348 -3.58 -2.33 -33.79
N GLY A 349 -4.83 -1.84 -33.79
CA GLY A 349 -5.97 -2.58 -34.33
C GLY A 349 -6.20 -3.90 -33.58
N ALA A 350 -6.49 -4.97 -34.31
CA ALA A 350 -6.74 -6.30 -33.75
C ALA A 350 -5.46 -7.17 -33.60
N ASN A 351 -4.26 -6.58 -33.70
CA ASN A 351 -2.99 -7.30 -33.60
C ASN A 351 -2.63 -7.64 -32.15
N TRP A 352 -3.45 -8.45 -31.47
CA TRP A 352 -3.28 -8.76 -30.06
C TRP A 352 -2.01 -9.57 -29.75
N GLU A 353 -1.41 -10.23 -30.74
CA GLU A 353 -0.13 -10.93 -30.57
C GLU A 353 1.02 -10.00 -30.20
N ALA A 354 0.94 -8.71 -30.59
CA ALA A 354 1.91 -7.69 -30.21
C ALA A 354 1.68 -7.10 -28.80
N LEU A 355 0.58 -7.45 -28.12
CA LEU A 355 0.27 -6.90 -26.79
C LEU A 355 1.39 -7.14 -25.76
N PRO A 356 2.02 -8.33 -25.65
CA PRO A 356 3.11 -8.55 -24.68
C PRO A 356 4.38 -7.74 -24.96
N GLU A 357 4.55 -7.23 -26.18
CA GLU A 357 5.66 -6.35 -26.56
C GLU A 357 5.35 -4.87 -26.25
N LYS A 358 4.07 -4.55 -25.99
CA LYS A 358 3.59 -3.18 -25.78
C LYS A 358 3.02 -2.92 -24.38
N ALA A 359 2.65 -3.96 -23.66
CA ALA A 359 2.03 -3.88 -22.34
C ALA A 359 2.63 -4.89 -21.37
N CYS A 360 2.86 -4.45 -20.15
CA CYS A 360 3.18 -5.32 -19.02
C CYS A 360 2.34 -4.91 -17.81
N PHE A 361 1.71 -5.89 -17.16
CA PHE A 361 0.87 -5.69 -15.99
C PHE A 361 1.54 -6.28 -14.75
N GLN A 362 1.82 -5.44 -13.77
CA GLN A 362 2.34 -5.87 -12.48
C GLN A 362 1.19 -6.03 -11.48
N LEU A 363 1.06 -7.22 -10.94
CA LEU A 363 0.11 -7.58 -9.88
C LEU A 363 0.78 -7.33 -8.52
N ASN A 364 0.39 -6.24 -7.86
CA ASN A 364 0.88 -5.91 -6.53
C ASN A 364 0.09 -6.68 -5.47
N ASP A 365 0.66 -7.81 -5.02
CA ASP A 365 -0.01 -8.81 -4.19
C ASP A 365 -1.18 -9.50 -4.90
N THR A 366 -2.00 -10.28 -4.19
CA THR A 366 -3.08 -11.09 -4.80
C THR A 366 -4.34 -10.31 -5.15
N HIS A 367 -4.50 -9.07 -4.69
CA HIS A 367 -5.71 -8.27 -4.92
C HIS A 367 -6.08 -8.12 -6.41
N PRO A 368 -5.13 -7.85 -7.34
CA PRO A 368 -5.43 -7.79 -8.77
C PRO A 368 -5.37 -9.15 -9.49
N THR A 369 -5.24 -10.30 -8.82
CA THR A 369 -5.07 -11.62 -9.47
C THR A 369 -6.19 -11.95 -10.45
N ILE A 370 -7.41 -11.46 -10.22
CA ILE A 370 -8.54 -11.67 -11.14
C ILE A 370 -8.25 -11.16 -12.57
N ALA A 371 -7.20 -10.35 -12.75
CA ALA A 371 -6.68 -9.94 -14.06
C ALA A 371 -6.33 -11.13 -14.97
N VAL A 372 -5.89 -12.26 -14.41
CA VAL A 372 -5.62 -13.49 -15.18
C VAL A 372 -6.90 -13.94 -15.90
N ALA A 373 -8.01 -14.05 -15.17
CA ALA A 373 -9.28 -14.50 -15.72
C ALA A 373 -9.95 -13.42 -16.58
N GLU A 374 -9.82 -12.14 -16.21
CA GLU A 374 -10.44 -11.05 -16.95
C GLU A 374 -9.76 -10.76 -18.29
N LEU A 375 -8.42 -10.81 -18.36
CA LEU A 375 -7.70 -10.65 -19.62
C LEU A 375 -8.04 -11.80 -20.58
N MET A 376 -8.15 -13.03 -20.07
CA MET A 376 -8.66 -14.18 -20.84
C MET A 376 -10.08 -13.94 -21.35
N ARG A 377 -10.99 -13.43 -20.50
CA ARG A 377 -12.37 -13.13 -20.88
C ARG A 377 -12.43 -12.08 -22.01
N LEU A 378 -11.67 -11.00 -21.88
CA LEU A 378 -11.64 -9.93 -22.88
C LEU A 378 -11.08 -10.45 -24.22
N LEU A 379 -9.96 -11.19 -24.21
CA LEU A 379 -9.37 -11.71 -25.44
C LEU A 379 -10.26 -12.77 -26.11
N VAL A 380 -10.85 -13.70 -25.36
CA VAL A 380 -11.66 -14.79 -25.91
C VAL A 380 -13.07 -14.34 -26.24
N ASP A 381 -13.79 -13.78 -25.28
CA ASP A 381 -15.23 -13.53 -25.42
C ASP A 381 -15.52 -12.22 -26.17
N VAL A 382 -14.66 -11.20 -26.03
CA VAL A 382 -14.87 -9.87 -26.66
C VAL A 382 -14.11 -9.75 -27.98
N GLU A 383 -12.83 -10.10 -27.98
CA GLU A 383 -11.97 -9.98 -29.17
C GLU A 383 -11.97 -11.24 -30.06
N GLY A 384 -12.52 -12.36 -29.57
CA GLY A 384 -12.78 -13.56 -30.36
C GLY A 384 -11.58 -14.47 -30.59
N LEU A 385 -10.50 -14.32 -29.82
CA LEU A 385 -9.29 -15.15 -29.92
C LEU A 385 -9.58 -16.60 -29.52
N GLU A 386 -8.79 -17.51 -30.08
CA GLU A 386 -8.71 -18.88 -29.60
C GLU A 386 -8.05 -18.93 -28.21
N TRP A 387 -8.44 -19.91 -27.41
CA TRP A 387 -8.02 -20.04 -26.01
C TRP A 387 -6.49 -20.03 -25.85
N ASP A 388 -5.76 -20.83 -26.64
CA ASP A 388 -4.30 -20.98 -26.50
C ASP A 388 -3.55 -19.69 -26.86
N ALA A 389 -4.04 -18.94 -27.85
CA ALA A 389 -3.48 -17.64 -28.22
C ALA A 389 -3.72 -16.62 -27.09
N ALA A 390 -4.95 -16.55 -26.57
CA ALA A 390 -5.29 -15.67 -25.45
C ALA A 390 -4.49 -16.01 -24.18
N TRP A 391 -4.29 -17.30 -23.89
CA TRP A 391 -3.51 -17.77 -22.74
C TRP A 391 -2.03 -17.42 -22.88
N THR A 392 -1.46 -17.58 -24.07
CA THR A 392 -0.08 -17.18 -24.37
C THR A 392 0.13 -15.68 -24.18
N ILE A 393 -0.80 -14.85 -24.65
CA ILE A 393 -0.74 -13.39 -24.46
C ILE A 393 -0.87 -13.07 -22.97
N THR A 394 -1.86 -13.63 -22.29
CA THR A 394 -2.14 -13.37 -20.87
C THR A 394 -0.93 -13.67 -19.99
N THR A 395 -0.33 -14.85 -20.16
CA THR A 395 0.82 -15.30 -19.36
C THR A 395 2.08 -14.49 -19.62
N LYS A 396 2.29 -13.96 -20.83
CA LYS A 396 3.42 -13.08 -21.16
C LYS A 396 3.23 -11.64 -20.68
N CYS A 397 1.98 -11.20 -20.49
CA CYS A 397 1.65 -9.84 -20.09
C CYS A 397 1.69 -9.65 -18.57
N LEU A 398 1.40 -10.68 -17.77
CA LEU A 398 1.21 -10.58 -16.31
C LEU A 398 2.45 -10.98 -15.52
N ASN A 399 2.69 -10.28 -14.40
CA ASN A 399 3.76 -10.54 -13.45
C ASN A 399 3.26 -10.38 -12.02
N TYR A 400 3.74 -11.20 -11.08
CA TYR A 400 3.22 -11.25 -9.71
C TYR A 400 4.29 -10.92 -8.67
N THR A 401 4.04 -9.92 -7.82
CA THR A 401 4.85 -9.67 -6.62
C THR A 401 4.13 -10.17 -5.39
N ASN A 402 4.77 -11.07 -4.63
CA ASN A 402 4.27 -11.58 -3.36
C ASN A 402 4.85 -10.77 -2.19
N HIS A 403 4.01 -10.42 -1.22
CA HIS A 403 4.37 -9.70 0.02
C HIS A 403 4.08 -10.51 1.29
N THR A 404 3.74 -11.79 1.17
CA THR A 404 3.13 -12.58 2.22
C THR A 404 4.04 -13.72 2.64
N VAL A 405 4.43 -13.74 3.92
CA VAL A 405 5.29 -14.79 4.50
C VAL A 405 4.50 -16.01 4.98
N MET A 406 3.23 -15.82 5.36
CA MET A 406 2.41 -16.89 5.97
C MET A 406 1.45 -17.51 4.96
N PRO A 407 1.51 -18.84 4.70
CA PRO A 407 0.61 -19.52 3.76
C PRO A 407 -0.89 -19.31 4.05
N GLU A 408 -1.26 -19.18 5.32
CA GLU A 408 -2.62 -18.90 5.77
C GLU A 408 -3.11 -17.48 5.43
N ALA A 409 -2.19 -16.55 5.15
CA ALA A 409 -2.51 -15.18 4.76
C ALA A 409 -2.64 -15.01 3.24
N LEU A 410 -2.37 -16.05 2.44
CA LEU A 410 -2.63 -16.04 1.00
C LEU A 410 -4.14 -15.99 0.74
N GLU A 411 -4.57 -15.05 -0.10
CA GLU A 411 -5.99 -14.80 -0.33
C GLU A 411 -6.67 -16.00 -1.02
N LYS A 412 -7.79 -16.44 -0.41
CA LYS A 412 -8.62 -17.55 -0.89
C LYS A 412 -10.08 -17.14 -0.90
N TRP A 413 -10.77 -17.44 -1.99
CA TRP A 413 -12.19 -17.13 -2.15
C TRP A 413 -13.04 -18.39 -2.22
N PRO A 414 -14.17 -18.48 -1.51
CA PRO A 414 -15.13 -19.53 -1.74
C PRO A 414 -15.59 -19.57 -3.19
N VAL A 415 -15.53 -20.75 -3.82
CA VAL A 415 -16.01 -20.97 -5.20
C VAL A 415 -17.46 -20.51 -5.34
N LYS A 416 -18.31 -20.73 -4.33
CA LYS A 416 -19.72 -20.29 -4.35
C LYS A 416 -19.85 -18.76 -4.47
N VAL A 417 -19.03 -18.01 -3.74
CA VAL A 417 -19.02 -16.53 -3.81
C VAL A 417 -18.53 -16.07 -5.18
N MET A 418 -17.42 -16.63 -5.67
CA MET A 418 -16.88 -16.28 -6.97
C MET A 418 -17.82 -16.65 -8.12
N ALA A 419 -18.45 -17.83 -8.10
CA ALA A 419 -19.41 -18.26 -9.11
C ALA A 419 -20.68 -17.42 -9.11
N LYS A 420 -21.14 -16.97 -7.93
CA LYS A 420 -22.28 -16.05 -7.81
C LYS A 420 -21.96 -14.68 -8.41
N MET A 421 -20.78 -14.13 -8.08
CA MET A 421 -20.42 -12.76 -8.44
C MET A 421 -19.82 -12.62 -9.84
N LEU A 422 -19.05 -13.60 -10.28
CA LEU A 422 -18.24 -13.60 -11.50
C LEU A 422 -18.35 -14.98 -12.20
N PRO A 423 -19.56 -15.38 -12.65
CA PRO A 423 -19.80 -16.73 -13.15
C PRO A 423 -18.91 -17.09 -14.34
N ARG A 424 -18.64 -16.12 -15.24
CA ARG A 424 -17.78 -16.36 -16.40
C ARG A 424 -16.30 -16.53 -16.01
N HIS A 425 -15.82 -15.73 -15.08
CA HIS A 425 -14.44 -15.85 -14.57
C HIS A 425 -14.24 -17.18 -13.86
N MET A 426 -15.24 -17.65 -13.13
CA MET A 426 -15.19 -18.98 -12.52
C MET A 426 -15.08 -20.09 -13.58
N GLU A 427 -15.85 -20.04 -14.68
CA GLU A 427 -15.67 -20.99 -15.79
C GLU A 427 -14.25 -20.93 -16.38
N ILE A 428 -13.69 -19.73 -16.56
CA ILE A 428 -12.32 -19.55 -17.07
C ILE A 428 -11.29 -20.14 -16.08
N ILE A 429 -11.43 -19.89 -14.79
CA ILE A 429 -10.56 -20.43 -13.73
C ILE A 429 -10.65 -21.95 -13.67
N GLU A 430 -11.83 -22.54 -13.84
CA GLU A 430 -12.00 -23.99 -13.93
C GLU A 430 -11.24 -24.58 -15.13
N VAL A 431 -11.30 -23.93 -16.30
CA VAL A 431 -10.57 -24.38 -17.50
C VAL A 431 -9.06 -24.22 -17.31
N ILE A 432 -8.59 -23.12 -16.72
CA ILE A 432 -7.18 -22.92 -16.38
C ILE A 432 -6.71 -24.02 -15.42
N ASN A 433 -7.48 -24.29 -14.36
CA ASN A 433 -7.14 -25.33 -13.38
C ASN A 433 -7.14 -26.74 -13.99
N GLU A 434 -8.10 -27.06 -14.85
CA GLU A 434 -8.14 -28.34 -15.56
C GLU A 434 -6.95 -28.51 -16.50
N GLY A 435 -6.61 -27.47 -17.28
CA GLY A 435 -5.42 -27.48 -18.13
C GLY A 435 -4.13 -27.63 -17.33
N TRP A 436 -4.00 -26.87 -16.24
CA TRP A 436 -2.85 -26.91 -15.33
C TRP A 436 -2.65 -28.29 -14.70
N THR A 437 -3.71 -28.87 -14.12
CA THR A 437 -3.64 -30.19 -13.47
C THR A 437 -3.38 -31.33 -14.47
N LYS A 438 -3.91 -31.25 -15.69
CA LYS A 438 -3.56 -32.19 -16.78
C LYS A 438 -2.10 -32.06 -17.18
N TRP A 439 -1.62 -30.83 -17.35
CA TRP A 439 -0.22 -30.56 -17.67
C TRP A 439 0.72 -31.10 -16.59
N LEU A 440 0.40 -30.88 -15.30
CA LEU A 440 1.14 -31.45 -14.18
C LEU A 440 1.14 -32.99 -14.21
N GLY A 441 0.01 -33.63 -14.56
CA GLY A 441 -0.06 -35.08 -14.71
C GLY A 441 0.90 -35.65 -15.76
N VAL A 442 1.09 -34.93 -16.86
CA VAL A 442 2.06 -35.28 -17.90
C VAL A 442 3.49 -34.94 -17.48
N HIS A 443 3.70 -33.78 -16.85
CA HIS A 443 5.01 -33.29 -16.45
C HIS A 443 5.62 -34.11 -15.30
N LEU A 444 4.81 -34.51 -14.33
CA LEU A 444 5.20 -35.32 -13.17
C LEU A 444 5.02 -36.82 -13.41
N LYS A 445 5.00 -37.27 -14.68
CA LYS A 445 4.69 -38.67 -15.03
C LYS A 445 5.64 -39.69 -14.39
N ASP A 446 6.86 -39.28 -14.07
CA ASP A 446 7.92 -40.12 -13.51
C ASP A 446 7.75 -40.36 -11.98
N LEU A 447 6.91 -39.56 -11.30
CA LEU A 447 6.52 -39.81 -9.92
C LEU A 447 5.56 -41.01 -9.81
N LYS A 448 5.62 -41.72 -8.68
CA LYS A 448 4.65 -42.78 -8.37
C LYS A 448 3.23 -42.21 -8.39
N SER A 449 2.25 -43.02 -8.82
CA SER A 449 0.89 -42.54 -9.04
C SER A 449 0.26 -41.83 -7.83
N GLU A 450 0.50 -42.32 -6.62
CA GLU A 450 -0.03 -41.72 -5.38
C GLU A 450 0.64 -40.37 -5.05
N GLU A 451 1.96 -40.31 -5.17
CA GLU A 451 2.76 -39.10 -4.96
C GLU A 451 2.42 -38.02 -5.99
N ARG A 452 2.31 -38.42 -7.27
CA ARG A 452 1.86 -37.57 -8.36
C ARG A 452 0.48 -36.98 -8.08
N ALA A 453 -0.48 -37.80 -7.63
CA ALA A 453 -1.82 -37.33 -7.32
C ALA A 453 -1.82 -36.32 -6.15
N LYS A 454 -1.02 -36.58 -5.10
CA LYS A 454 -0.85 -35.66 -3.96
C LYS A 454 -0.27 -34.32 -4.40
N LYS A 455 0.79 -34.33 -5.23
CA LYS A 455 1.45 -33.10 -5.71
C LYS A 455 0.54 -32.30 -6.64
N ILE A 456 -0.20 -32.95 -7.53
CA ILE A 456 -1.23 -32.28 -8.37
C ILE A 456 -2.31 -31.62 -7.50
N ALA A 457 -2.80 -32.31 -6.46
CA ALA A 457 -3.80 -31.76 -5.57
C ALA A 457 -3.26 -30.56 -4.77
N ALA A 458 -2.02 -30.63 -4.28
CA ALA A 458 -1.36 -29.55 -3.55
C ALA A 458 -1.13 -28.29 -4.40
N MET A 459 -0.94 -28.45 -5.71
CA MET A 459 -0.73 -27.36 -6.67
C MET A 459 -2.00 -26.93 -7.42
N SER A 460 -3.16 -27.51 -7.11
CA SER A 460 -4.43 -27.14 -7.72
C SER A 460 -4.84 -25.73 -7.29
N ILE A 461 -5.26 -24.90 -8.25
CA ILE A 461 -5.79 -23.56 -7.99
C ILE A 461 -7.08 -23.67 -7.16
N ILE A 462 -7.87 -24.71 -7.40
CA ILE A 462 -9.13 -24.98 -6.69
C ILE A 462 -8.91 -26.14 -5.72
N HIS A 463 -9.11 -25.93 -4.42
CA HIS A 463 -8.89 -26.94 -3.39
C HIS A 463 -9.98 -26.91 -2.30
N ALA A 464 -10.08 -27.99 -1.52
CA ALA A 464 -11.07 -28.09 -0.44
C ALA A 464 -10.76 -27.12 0.70
N ASN A 465 -11.79 -26.54 1.32
CA ASN A 465 -11.63 -25.69 2.49
C ASN A 465 -11.28 -26.55 3.72
N PRO A 466 -10.11 -26.34 4.37
CA PRO A 466 -9.70 -27.16 5.52
C PRO A 466 -10.57 -26.96 6.77
N TRP A 467 -11.36 -25.89 6.81
CA TRP A 467 -12.27 -25.57 7.93
C TRP A 467 -13.75 -25.85 7.61
N ASN A 468 -14.08 -26.17 6.35
CA ASN A 468 -15.45 -26.47 5.92
C ASN A 468 -15.46 -27.48 4.75
N ALA A 469 -15.72 -28.76 5.04
CA ALA A 469 -15.63 -29.83 4.05
C ALA A 469 -16.59 -29.69 2.86
N ASP A 470 -17.68 -28.93 2.99
CA ASP A 470 -18.69 -28.71 1.93
C ASP A 470 -18.40 -27.47 1.07
N GLU A 471 -17.20 -26.90 1.19
CA GLU A 471 -16.77 -25.70 0.48
C GLU A 471 -15.44 -25.90 -0.23
N MET A 472 -15.36 -25.40 -1.47
CA MET A 472 -14.12 -25.31 -2.24
C MET A 472 -13.65 -23.86 -2.25
N LEU A 473 -12.34 -23.67 -2.26
CA LEU A 473 -11.67 -22.38 -2.34
C LEU A 473 -10.90 -22.24 -3.64
N VAL A 474 -10.85 -21.01 -4.17
CA VAL A 474 -9.94 -20.58 -5.23
C VAL A 474 -8.75 -19.91 -4.57
N ASN A 475 -7.54 -20.43 -4.82
CA ASN A 475 -6.30 -19.84 -4.33
C ASN A 475 -5.78 -18.79 -5.30
N MET A 476 -5.85 -17.52 -4.90
CA MET A 476 -5.47 -16.41 -5.78
C MET A 476 -3.95 -16.32 -5.97
N ALA A 477 -3.15 -16.75 -4.99
CA ALA A 477 -1.70 -16.81 -5.18
C ALA A 477 -1.34 -17.84 -6.25
N TYR A 478 -1.99 -19.01 -6.26
CA TYR A 478 -1.70 -20.06 -7.24
C TYR A 478 -2.17 -19.66 -8.63
N LEU A 479 -3.35 -19.03 -8.74
CA LEU A 479 -3.81 -18.46 -10.01
C LEU A 479 -2.82 -17.42 -10.56
N ALA A 480 -2.26 -16.57 -9.70
CA ALA A 480 -1.25 -15.59 -10.10
C ALA A 480 0.04 -16.26 -10.59
N VAL A 481 0.56 -17.26 -9.86
CA VAL A 481 1.78 -18.00 -10.23
C VAL A 481 1.61 -18.73 -11.57
N VAL A 482 0.46 -19.36 -11.80
CA VAL A 482 0.15 -20.06 -13.06
C VAL A 482 -0.03 -19.07 -14.20
N GLY A 483 -0.71 -17.94 -13.96
CA GLY A 483 -1.05 -16.94 -14.96
C GLY A 483 0.02 -15.88 -15.26
N SER A 484 1.19 -15.91 -14.62
CA SER A 484 2.23 -14.87 -14.75
C SER A 484 3.54 -15.40 -15.33
N SER A 485 4.31 -14.52 -15.99
CA SER A 485 5.63 -14.86 -16.54
C SER A 485 6.74 -14.84 -15.49
N ALA A 486 6.64 -13.94 -14.50
CA ALA A 486 7.55 -13.82 -13.37
C ALA A 486 6.79 -13.75 -12.04
N VAL A 487 7.42 -14.28 -10.99
CA VAL A 487 7.01 -14.18 -9.59
C VAL A 487 8.18 -13.64 -8.80
N ASN A 488 7.99 -12.62 -7.97
CA ASN A 488 9.08 -12.11 -7.13
C ASN A 488 8.67 -11.88 -5.68
N GLY A 489 9.62 -12.10 -4.78
CA GLY A 489 9.55 -11.61 -3.40
C GLY A 489 10.18 -10.21 -3.26
N VAL A 490 10.14 -9.67 -2.04
CA VAL A 490 10.41 -8.25 -1.74
C VAL A 490 11.61 -7.98 -0.81
N ALA A 491 12.35 -9.03 -0.49
CA ALA A 491 13.62 -9.03 0.23
C ALA A 491 14.31 -10.38 -0.06
N ALA A 492 15.63 -10.45 0.08
CA ALA A 492 16.37 -11.68 -0.26
C ALA A 492 15.88 -12.89 0.58
N ILE A 493 15.81 -12.74 1.90
CA ILE A 493 15.33 -13.80 2.80
C ILE A 493 13.88 -14.18 2.51
N HIS A 494 13.02 -13.20 2.25
CA HIS A 494 11.62 -13.45 1.91
C HIS A 494 11.49 -14.23 0.60
N SER A 495 12.26 -13.86 -0.41
CA SER A 495 12.28 -14.58 -1.69
C SER A 495 12.74 -16.03 -1.53
N ASN A 496 13.64 -16.31 -0.59
CA ASN A 496 14.01 -17.69 -0.25
C ASN A 496 12.86 -18.41 0.46
N ILE A 497 12.19 -17.79 1.45
CA ILE A 497 11.00 -18.39 2.10
C ILE A 497 9.89 -18.70 1.07
N VAL A 498 9.67 -17.80 0.10
CA VAL A 498 8.71 -18.04 -0.99
C VAL A 498 9.08 -19.29 -1.81
N LYS A 499 10.37 -19.49 -2.11
CA LYS A 499 10.89 -20.63 -2.90
C LYS A 499 10.97 -21.93 -2.11
N ASP A 500 11.27 -21.85 -0.83
CA ASP A 500 11.63 -23.02 -0.02
C ASP A 500 10.41 -23.54 0.78
N GLU A 501 9.46 -22.67 1.12
CA GLU A 501 8.33 -23.02 1.99
C GLU A 501 6.97 -22.75 1.35
N ILE A 502 6.72 -21.54 0.84
CA ILE A 502 5.35 -21.10 0.48
C ILE A 502 4.91 -21.63 -0.88
N LEU A 503 5.77 -21.53 -1.89
CA LEU A 503 5.50 -21.87 -3.29
C LEU A 503 6.51 -22.89 -3.82
N ASN A 504 7.06 -23.72 -2.92
CA ASN A 504 8.15 -24.66 -3.22
C ASN A 504 7.84 -25.60 -4.39
N ASP A 505 6.68 -26.24 -4.38
CA ASP A 505 6.28 -27.13 -5.49
C ASP A 505 6.24 -26.39 -6.84
N PHE A 506 5.90 -25.10 -6.87
CA PHE A 506 5.91 -24.31 -8.10
C PHE A 506 7.32 -23.91 -8.50
N TYR A 507 8.18 -23.61 -7.53
CA TYR A 507 9.58 -23.28 -7.75
C TYR A 507 10.38 -24.46 -8.31
N GLU A 508 10.16 -25.67 -7.81
CA GLU A 508 10.80 -26.89 -8.34
C GLU A 508 10.51 -27.12 -9.82
N ILE A 509 9.31 -26.74 -10.29
CA ILE A 509 8.91 -26.88 -11.69
C ILE A 509 9.39 -25.69 -12.54
N PHE A 510 9.33 -24.46 -12.01
CA PHE A 510 9.66 -23.24 -12.74
C PHE A 510 10.70 -22.38 -12.01
N PRO A 511 11.95 -22.86 -11.81
CA PRO A 511 12.92 -22.15 -11.00
C PRO A 511 13.24 -20.74 -11.54
N SER A 512 13.29 -20.58 -12.87
CA SER A 512 13.56 -19.30 -13.53
C SER A 512 12.42 -18.28 -13.39
N LYS A 513 11.20 -18.70 -13.01
CA LYS A 513 10.06 -17.80 -12.79
C LYS A 513 10.23 -17.00 -11.51
N PHE A 514 10.93 -17.53 -10.50
CA PHE A 514 11.02 -16.95 -9.16
C PHE A 514 12.25 -16.06 -9.00
N GLN A 515 12.02 -14.76 -8.84
CA GLN A 515 13.04 -13.74 -8.66
C GLN A 515 12.97 -13.06 -7.28
N ASN A 516 13.95 -12.21 -7.00
CA ASN A 516 13.92 -11.25 -5.91
C ASN A 516 13.94 -9.82 -6.47
N LYS A 517 13.20 -8.91 -5.82
CA LYS A 517 13.33 -7.47 -6.00
C LYS A 517 13.21 -6.82 -4.63
N THR A 518 14.34 -6.63 -3.95
CA THR A 518 14.32 -6.00 -2.61
C THR A 518 13.66 -4.63 -2.71
N ASN A 519 12.66 -4.39 -1.86
CA ASN A 519 11.96 -3.12 -1.78
C ASN A 519 12.89 -1.91 -1.59
N GLY A 520 12.37 -0.73 -1.92
CA GLY A 520 13.03 0.55 -1.67
C GLY A 520 12.01 1.65 -1.43
N VAL A 521 12.50 2.80 -0.97
CA VAL A 521 11.71 4.02 -0.78
C VAL A 521 12.34 5.17 -1.55
N THR A 522 11.52 6.13 -1.99
CA THR A 522 12.04 7.28 -2.74
C THR A 522 12.90 8.17 -1.83
N PRO A 523 14.19 8.41 -2.16
CA PRO A 523 15.05 9.31 -1.40
C PRO A 523 14.58 10.75 -1.48
N ARG A 524 13.80 11.11 -2.52
CA ARG A 524 13.26 12.44 -2.64
C ARG A 524 12.32 12.77 -1.48
N ARG A 525 11.24 11.99 -1.30
CA ARG A 525 10.29 12.25 -0.19
C ARG A 525 10.87 11.93 1.17
N TRP A 526 11.55 10.79 1.28
CA TRP A 526 11.93 10.23 2.57
C TRP A 526 13.31 10.66 3.06
N LEU A 527 13.99 11.56 2.34
CA LEU A 527 15.21 12.21 2.81
C LEU A 527 15.24 13.68 2.38
N ALA A 528 15.21 13.96 1.07
CA ALA A 528 15.40 15.32 0.56
C ALA A 528 14.30 16.31 1.01
N TRP A 529 13.03 15.92 0.92
CA TRP A 529 11.90 16.83 1.19
C TRP A 529 11.41 16.82 2.63
N CYS A 530 11.43 15.67 3.31
CA CYS A 530 11.04 15.62 4.71
C CYS A 530 12.15 16.18 5.63
N ASN A 531 13.40 16.21 5.16
CA ASN A 531 14.55 16.66 5.94
C ASN A 531 15.52 17.56 5.13
N PRO A 532 15.07 18.73 4.64
CA PRO A 532 15.86 19.58 3.76
C PRO A 532 17.17 20.07 4.39
N GLU A 533 17.22 20.25 5.70
CA GLU A 533 18.42 20.63 6.45
C GLU A 533 19.47 19.51 6.44
N LEU A 534 19.04 18.24 6.54
CA LEU A 534 19.95 17.10 6.36
C LEU A 534 20.37 16.97 4.90
N ALA A 535 19.44 17.16 3.96
CA ALA A 535 19.72 17.11 2.53
C ALA A 535 20.78 18.15 2.13
N GLN A 536 20.71 19.36 2.68
CA GLN A 536 21.71 20.41 2.51
C GLN A 536 23.05 19.98 3.10
N LEU A 537 23.09 19.46 4.34
CA LEU A 537 24.33 19.01 4.97
C LEU A 537 25.02 17.88 4.17
N ILE A 538 24.23 16.93 3.65
CA ILE A 538 24.73 15.86 2.77
C ILE A 538 25.30 16.46 1.48
N THR A 539 24.58 17.38 0.86
CA THR A 539 25.00 18.05 -0.38
C THR A 539 26.31 18.82 -0.19
N GLU A 540 26.47 19.53 0.93
CA GLU A 540 27.71 20.24 1.29
C GLU A 540 28.88 19.26 1.50
N ALA A 541 28.65 18.14 2.19
CA ALA A 541 29.69 17.14 2.46
C ALA A 541 30.13 16.37 1.21
N LEU A 542 29.19 16.03 0.33
CA LEU A 542 29.45 15.30 -0.91
C LEU A 542 29.81 16.23 -2.10
N GLY A 543 29.63 17.54 -1.95
CA GLY A 543 29.92 18.56 -2.96
C GLY A 543 28.88 18.67 -4.09
N SER A 544 27.79 17.90 -4.06
CA SER A 544 26.76 17.87 -5.10
C SER A 544 25.44 17.31 -4.57
N SER A 545 24.31 17.74 -5.14
CA SER A 545 22.96 17.21 -4.84
C SER A 545 22.59 15.99 -5.69
N GLU A 546 23.51 15.50 -6.52
CA GLU A 546 23.30 14.36 -7.42
C GLU A 546 22.94 13.06 -6.67
N TRP A 547 23.27 12.97 -5.37
CA TRP A 547 22.88 11.84 -4.52
C TRP A 547 21.36 11.62 -4.45
N ILE A 548 20.54 12.64 -4.77
CA ILE A 548 19.08 12.52 -4.80
C ILE A 548 18.62 11.56 -5.92
N ASN A 549 19.37 11.50 -7.03
CA ASN A 549 19.16 10.57 -8.15
C ASN A 549 20.10 9.35 -8.11
N ASP A 550 21.27 9.50 -7.50
CA ASP A 550 22.26 8.44 -7.34
C ASP A 550 22.60 8.21 -5.86
N THR A 551 21.75 7.46 -5.18
CA THR A 551 21.86 7.24 -3.74
C THR A 551 23.08 6.42 -3.33
N GLU A 552 23.80 5.80 -4.26
CA GLU A 552 25.07 5.12 -3.96
C GLU A 552 26.14 6.11 -3.46
N LYS A 553 26.07 7.38 -3.90
CA LYS A 553 26.97 8.45 -3.44
C LYS A 553 26.88 8.75 -1.95
N LEU A 554 25.78 8.36 -1.29
CA LEU A 554 25.64 8.50 0.17
C LEU A 554 26.75 7.76 0.93
N ALA A 555 27.34 6.71 0.35
CA ALA A 555 28.49 6.00 0.92
C ALA A 555 29.69 6.92 1.22
N GLY A 556 29.83 8.04 0.53
CA GLY A 556 30.88 9.04 0.79
C GLY A 556 30.81 9.66 2.19
N LEU A 557 29.63 9.65 2.83
CA LEU A 557 29.44 10.16 4.20
C LEU A 557 30.23 9.35 5.25
N ARG A 558 30.64 8.11 4.94
CA ARG A 558 31.47 7.29 5.85
C ARG A 558 32.77 8.00 6.25
N ALA A 559 33.36 8.79 5.35
CA ALA A 559 34.59 9.55 5.62
C ALA A 559 34.41 10.63 6.69
N PHE A 560 33.18 11.10 6.93
CA PHE A 560 32.87 12.15 7.88
C PHE A 560 32.29 11.61 9.19
N ALA A 561 32.06 10.29 9.30
CA ALA A 561 31.36 9.69 10.43
C ALA A 561 32.03 9.95 11.80
N SER A 562 33.35 10.09 11.81
CA SER A 562 34.15 10.37 13.02
C SER A 562 34.67 11.81 13.09
N ASP A 563 34.28 12.71 12.17
CA ASP A 563 34.67 14.12 12.21
C ASP A 563 33.82 14.88 13.25
N PRO A 564 34.41 15.43 14.33
CA PRO A 564 33.66 16.15 15.37
C PRO A 564 32.91 17.38 14.83
N ALA A 565 33.45 18.07 13.82
CA ALA A 565 32.80 19.26 13.25
C ALA A 565 31.56 18.86 12.44
N PHE A 566 31.65 17.78 11.67
CA PHE A 566 30.50 17.23 10.95
C PHE A 566 29.44 16.66 11.89
N GLN A 567 29.85 15.89 12.92
CA GLN A 567 28.95 15.38 13.96
C GLN A 567 28.18 16.49 14.67
N ALA A 568 28.82 17.63 14.96
CA ALA A 568 28.14 18.78 15.58
C ALA A 568 27.03 19.34 14.67
N LYS A 569 27.29 19.48 13.36
CA LYS A 569 26.27 19.89 12.38
C LYS A 569 25.13 18.85 12.28
N TRP A 570 25.49 17.57 12.26
CA TRP A 570 24.53 16.46 12.21
C TRP A 570 23.58 16.46 13.42
N ALA A 571 24.14 16.62 14.62
CA ALA A 571 23.37 16.72 15.86
C ALA A 571 22.45 17.96 15.88
N ALA A 572 22.90 19.10 15.34
CA ALA A 572 22.08 20.30 15.24
C ALA A 572 20.85 20.09 14.35
N VAL A 573 21.02 19.42 13.20
CA VAL A 573 19.90 19.03 12.33
C VAL A 573 18.91 18.13 13.08
N LYS A 574 19.40 17.07 13.73
CA LYS A 574 18.52 16.16 14.51
C LYS A 574 17.76 16.90 15.60
N LYS A 575 18.41 17.81 16.33
CA LYS A 575 17.79 18.63 17.37
C LYS A 575 16.65 19.50 16.82
N ALA A 576 16.84 20.14 15.65
CA ALA A 576 15.79 20.91 15.00
C ALA A 576 14.58 20.04 14.63
N LYS A 577 14.80 18.81 14.16
CA LYS A 577 13.71 17.87 13.87
C LYS A 577 12.99 17.37 15.13
N LYS A 578 13.72 17.11 16.21
CA LYS A 578 13.14 16.78 17.52
C LYS A 578 12.27 17.91 18.06
N ALA A 579 12.65 19.17 17.84
CA ALA A 579 11.82 20.31 18.20
C ALA A 579 10.48 20.30 17.44
N LYS A 580 10.48 20.03 16.12
CA LYS A 580 9.25 19.91 15.32
C LYS A 580 8.33 18.79 15.83
N LEU A 581 8.89 17.62 16.19
CA LEU A 581 8.07 16.55 16.78
C LEU A 581 7.60 16.88 18.20
N ALA A 582 8.39 17.58 19.01
CA ALA A 582 7.97 18.05 20.33
C ALA A 582 6.79 19.04 20.22
N GLU A 583 6.81 19.96 19.26
CA GLU A 583 5.69 20.85 18.97
C GLU A 583 4.42 20.09 18.56
N LEU A 584 4.57 19.04 17.76
CA LEU A 584 3.46 18.17 17.37
C LEU A 584 2.88 17.40 18.57
N ILE A 585 3.73 16.86 19.44
CA ILE A 585 3.29 16.21 20.69
C ILE A 585 2.54 17.21 21.57
N LYS A 586 3.07 18.43 21.73
CA LYS A 586 2.42 19.51 22.48
C LYS A 586 1.07 19.89 21.88
N LYS A 587 0.97 19.96 20.55
CA LYS A 587 -0.29 20.27 19.86
C LYS A 587 -1.37 19.20 20.09
N ILE A 588 -0.98 17.93 20.17
CA ILE A 588 -1.91 16.81 20.30
C ILE A 588 -2.27 16.55 21.77
N HIS A 589 -1.27 16.55 22.66
CA HIS A 589 -1.41 16.12 24.06
C HIS A 589 -1.36 17.27 25.07
N GLY A 590 -0.95 18.47 24.67
CA GLY A 590 -0.79 19.63 25.55
C GLY A 590 0.52 19.66 26.34
N ASP A 591 1.34 18.62 26.24
CA ASP A 591 2.56 18.46 27.03
C ASP A 591 3.82 18.96 26.31
N ASP A 592 4.67 19.68 27.04
CA ASP A 592 6.06 19.90 26.64
C ASP A 592 6.92 18.67 26.95
N VAL A 593 7.79 18.29 26.01
CA VAL A 593 8.70 17.15 26.15
C VAL A 593 10.17 17.58 26.13
N ASN A 594 11.01 16.86 26.87
CA ASN A 594 12.45 17.10 26.92
C ASN A 594 13.09 16.81 25.54
N GLN A 595 13.49 17.86 24.83
CA GLN A 595 14.11 17.74 23.50
C GLN A 595 15.52 17.15 23.52
N ASN A 596 16.17 17.07 24.69
CA ASN A 596 17.47 16.43 24.86
C ASN A 596 17.35 14.94 25.24
N ALA A 597 16.13 14.43 25.43
CA ALA A 597 15.88 13.01 25.66
C ALA A 597 16.05 12.20 24.38
N LEU A 598 16.38 10.91 24.48
CA LEU A 598 16.34 9.98 23.36
C LEU A 598 14.91 9.83 22.83
N PHE A 599 14.69 10.08 21.54
CA PHE A 599 13.39 9.87 20.88
C PHE A 599 13.31 8.44 20.32
N ASP A 600 12.59 7.56 21.02
CA ASP A 600 12.40 6.14 20.70
C ASP A 600 11.01 5.88 20.12
N ILE A 601 10.95 5.38 18.89
CA ILE A 601 9.73 5.41 18.08
C ILE A 601 9.37 4.03 17.52
N GLN A 602 8.11 3.63 17.72
CA GLN A 602 7.50 2.49 17.05
C GLN A 602 6.24 2.91 16.27
N ILE A 603 6.40 3.16 14.96
CA ILE A 603 5.29 3.55 14.08
C ILE A 603 5.04 2.53 12.96
N LYS A 604 3.94 1.80 13.08
CA LYS A 604 3.48 0.78 12.12
C LYS A 604 2.06 0.33 12.47
N ARG A 605 1.42 -0.45 11.59
CA ARG A 605 0.13 -1.13 11.91
C ARG A 605 0.21 -1.81 13.28
N ILE A 606 -0.83 -1.64 14.09
CA ILE A 606 -0.93 -2.31 15.39
C ILE A 606 -1.37 -3.75 15.18
N HIS A 607 -0.54 -4.69 15.61
CA HIS A 607 -0.78 -6.13 15.44
C HIS A 607 0.07 -6.90 16.45
N GLU A 608 -0.45 -8.02 16.96
CA GLU A 608 0.27 -8.87 17.91
C GLU A 608 1.69 -9.28 17.43
N TYR A 609 1.86 -9.70 16.15
CA TYR A 609 3.19 -10.07 15.61
C TYR A 609 4.18 -8.91 15.46
N LYS A 610 3.69 -7.66 15.40
CA LYS A 610 4.52 -6.45 15.36
C LYS A 610 5.02 -6.03 16.75
N ARG A 611 4.50 -6.70 17.79
CA ARG A 611 4.94 -6.66 19.20
C ARG A 611 5.03 -5.27 19.82
N GLN A 612 4.10 -4.36 19.51
CA GLN A 612 3.92 -3.13 20.31
C GLN A 612 3.65 -3.46 21.79
N TYR A 613 3.04 -4.62 22.06
CA TYR A 613 2.86 -5.12 23.42
C TYR A 613 4.20 -5.41 24.11
N LEU A 614 5.18 -6.02 23.44
CA LEU A 614 6.53 -6.20 23.99
C LEU A 614 7.20 -4.85 24.30
N ASN A 615 7.05 -3.87 23.42
CA ASN A 615 7.60 -2.54 23.63
C ASN A 615 7.03 -1.88 24.88
N VAL A 616 5.71 -1.81 25.02
CA VAL A 616 5.08 -1.18 26.20
C VAL A 616 5.46 -1.89 27.50
N LEU A 617 5.63 -3.22 27.50
CA LEU A 617 6.14 -3.96 28.66
C LEU A 617 7.54 -3.50 29.07
N SER A 618 8.46 -3.27 28.12
CA SER A 618 9.79 -2.72 28.44
C SER A 618 9.74 -1.30 29.01
N ILE A 619 8.77 -0.49 28.58
CA ILE A 619 8.57 0.87 29.07
C ILE A 619 8.05 0.83 30.51
N ILE A 620 7.12 -0.07 30.82
CA ILE A 620 6.66 -0.31 32.19
C ILE A 620 7.83 -0.76 33.07
N TRP A 621 8.67 -1.68 32.59
CA TRP A 621 9.86 -2.11 33.31
C TRP A 621 10.81 -0.95 33.62
N ARG A 622 11.12 -0.11 32.62
CA ARG A 622 11.95 1.09 32.79
C ARG A 622 11.36 2.04 33.82
N TYR A 623 10.05 2.31 33.76
CA TYR A 623 9.35 3.12 34.74
C TYR A 623 9.56 2.60 36.17
N LYS A 624 9.39 1.29 36.37
CA LYS A 624 9.60 0.66 37.68
C LYS A 624 11.04 0.77 38.17
N GLN A 625 12.04 0.68 37.28
CA GLN A 625 13.43 0.91 37.66
C GLN A 625 13.68 2.36 38.09
N LEU A 626 13.11 3.33 37.38
CA LEU A 626 13.22 4.75 37.75
C LEU A 626 12.59 5.04 39.12
N LYS A 627 11.44 4.40 39.44
CA LYS A 627 10.80 4.52 40.77
C LYS A 627 11.66 3.96 41.91
N LYS A 628 12.50 2.96 41.64
CA LYS A 628 13.41 2.36 42.64
C LYS A 628 14.64 3.22 42.91
N MET A 629 15.01 4.12 41.99
CA MET A 629 16.16 5.01 42.13
C MET A 629 15.85 6.20 43.04
N THR A 630 16.85 6.66 43.80
CA THR A 630 16.79 7.96 44.48
C THR A 630 16.83 9.12 43.47
N PRO A 631 16.38 10.33 43.83
CA PRO A 631 16.46 11.49 42.94
C PRO A 631 17.86 11.75 42.38
N GLU A 632 18.91 11.56 43.19
CA GLU A 632 20.31 11.74 42.81
C GLU A 632 20.74 10.68 41.81
N GLN A 633 20.34 9.41 42.04
CA GLN A 633 20.63 8.31 41.13
C GLN A 633 19.97 8.51 39.76
N ARG A 634 18.71 8.96 39.72
CA ARG A 634 18.02 9.27 38.46
C ARG A 634 18.76 10.36 37.69
N LYS A 635 19.11 11.46 38.36
CA LYS A 635 19.82 12.58 37.75
C LYS A 635 21.19 12.18 37.20
N ALA A 636 21.91 11.30 37.89
CA ALA A 636 23.26 10.91 37.51
C ALA A 636 23.32 9.83 36.41
N SER A 637 22.34 8.92 36.35
CA SER A 637 22.47 7.69 35.58
C SER A 637 21.39 7.43 34.54
N ALA A 638 20.21 8.04 34.65
CA ALA A 638 19.11 7.80 33.73
C ALA A 638 19.35 8.50 32.39
N VAL A 639 19.10 7.80 31.29
CA VAL A 639 18.97 8.40 29.96
C VAL A 639 17.53 8.87 29.80
N PRO A 640 17.24 10.18 29.71
CA PRO A 640 15.89 10.65 29.50
C PRO A 640 15.35 10.14 28.17
N ARG A 641 14.09 9.72 28.11
CA ARG A 641 13.49 9.11 26.92
C ARG A 641 12.07 9.59 26.65
N VAL A 642 11.80 9.92 25.39
CA VAL A 642 10.45 10.18 24.87
C VAL A 642 10.09 9.03 23.95
N CYS A 643 9.24 8.15 24.44
CA CYS A 643 8.75 7.00 23.69
C CYS A 643 7.49 7.38 22.91
N VAL A 644 7.46 7.07 21.62
CA VAL A 644 6.32 7.34 20.73
C VAL A 644 5.87 6.06 20.07
N ILE A 645 4.60 5.69 20.26
CA ILE A 645 3.97 4.60 19.53
C ILE A 645 2.88 5.20 18.64
N GLY A 646 2.76 4.72 17.40
CA GLY A 646 1.70 5.17 16.49
C GLY A 646 1.33 4.10 15.47
N GLY A 647 0.07 4.13 15.05
CA GLY A 647 -0.45 3.12 14.12
C GLY A 647 -1.95 2.94 14.24
N LYS A 648 -2.52 2.26 13.25
CA LYS A 648 -3.95 1.91 13.21
C LYS A 648 -4.13 0.42 13.51
N ALA A 649 -5.12 0.08 14.33
CA ALA A 649 -5.63 -1.29 14.46
C ALA A 649 -6.76 -1.50 13.43
N ALA A 650 -6.85 -2.69 12.82
CA ALA A 650 -8.02 -2.99 11.99
C ALA A 650 -9.30 -2.92 12.83
N SER A 651 -10.41 -2.46 12.23
CA SER A 651 -11.66 -2.15 12.97
C SER A 651 -12.22 -3.35 13.72
N ALA A 652 -12.10 -4.55 13.15
CA ALA A 652 -12.54 -5.81 13.74
C ALA A 652 -11.50 -6.50 14.64
N TYR A 653 -10.28 -5.96 14.77
CA TYR A 653 -9.20 -6.62 15.51
C TYR A 653 -9.13 -6.17 16.97
N ASP A 654 -9.87 -6.89 17.81
CA ASP A 654 -10.03 -6.58 19.24
C ASP A 654 -8.69 -6.52 20.01
N MET A 655 -7.81 -7.50 19.85
CA MET A 655 -6.50 -7.52 20.54
C MET A 655 -5.63 -6.32 20.17
N ALA A 656 -5.59 -5.93 18.90
CA ALA A 656 -4.85 -4.75 18.46
C ALA A 656 -5.41 -3.45 19.08
N LYS A 657 -6.73 -3.32 19.22
CA LYS A 657 -7.36 -2.18 19.91
C LYS A 657 -7.02 -2.17 21.41
N ARG A 658 -6.98 -3.34 22.06
CA ARG A 658 -6.54 -3.45 23.46
C ARG A 658 -5.09 -3.01 23.65
N ILE A 659 -4.20 -3.33 22.71
CA ILE A 659 -2.81 -2.86 22.75
C ILE A 659 -2.74 -1.32 22.68
N ILE A 660 -3.52 -0.67 21.81
CA ILE A 660 -3.60 0.80 21.76
C ILE A 660 -4.04 1.35 23.13
N ARG A 661 -5.10 0.79 23.72
CA ARG A 661 -5.60 1.22 25.02
C ARG A 661 -4.57 1.02 26.14
N LEU A 662 -3.83 -0.09 26.12
CA LEU A 662 -2.76 -0.33 27.10
C LEU A 662 -1.66 0.73 26.98
N VAL A 663 -1.24 1.07 25.76
CA VAL A 663 -0.23 2.12 25.52
C VAL A 663 -0.71 3.47 26.05
N THR A 664 -1.96 3.86 25.79
CA THR A 664 -2.50 5.13 26.28
C THR A 664 -2.62 5.14 27.80
N ALA A 665 -3.11 4.06 28.41
CA ALA A 665 -3.23 3.92 29.86
C ALA A 665 -1.88 4.00 30.60
N VAL A 666 -0.85 3.34 30.06
CA VAL A 666 0.51 3.41 30.60
C VAL A 666 1.07 4.84 30.47
N GLY A 667 0.83 5.50 29.33
CA GLY A 667 1.21 6.90 29.12
C GLY A 667 0.55 7.85 30.12
N GLU A 668 -0.75 7.67 30.41
CA GLU A 668 -1.48 8.47 31.40
C GLU A 668 -0.86 8.42 32.80
N VAL A 669 -0.33 7.27 33.21
CA VAL A 669 0.37 7.10 34.50
C VAL A 669 1.75 7.74 34.45
N ILE A 670 2.59 7.35 33.49
CA ILE A 670 4.01 7.75 33.47
C ILE A 670 4.16 9.26 33.22
N ASN A 671 3.36 9.85 32.33
CA ASN A 671 3.47 11.26 31.99
C ASN A 671 3.04 12.19 33.15
N LYS A 672 2.24 11.69 34.10
CA LYS A 672 1.76 12.46 35.25
C LYS A 672 2.58 12.22 36.52
N ASP A 673 3.44 11.21 36.56
CA ASP A 673 4.25 10.90 37.75
C ASP A 673 5.34 11.97 37.97
N PRO A 674 5.26 12.78 39.04
CA PRO A 674 6.22 13.85 39.29
C PRO A 674 7.65 13.34 39.51
N GLU A 675 7.84 12.07 39.85
CA GLU A 675 9.16 11.51 40.12
C GLU A 675 9.94 11.07 38.87
N THR A 676 9.24 10.70 37.80
CA THR A 676 9.85 10.04 36.63
C THR A 676 9.59 10.74 35.31
N LYS A 677 8.59 11.63 35.22
CA LYS A 677 8.17 12.30 33.99
C LYS A 677 9.25 13.09 33.25
N ASP A 678 10.30 13.54 33.95
CA ASP A 678 11.42 14.27 33.32
C ASP A 678 12.44 13.32 32.65
N TYR A 679 12.36 12.02 32.98
CA TYR A 679 13.24 10.96 32.49
C TYR A 679 12.53 9.98 31.56
N LEU A 680 11.21 9.84 31.64
CA LEU A 680 10.45 8.93 30.79
C LEU A 680 9.09 9.52 30.44
N ARG A 681 8.79 9.55 29.14
CA ARG A 681 7.47 9.87 28.59
C ARG A 681 7.03 8.81 27.61
N LEU A 682 5.72 8.56 27.55
CA LEU A 682 5.11 7.69 26.55
C LEU A 682 3.89 8.37 25.93
N TYR A 683 3.92 8.55 24.61
CA TYR A 683 2.80 9.11 23.86
C TYR A 683 2.35 8.15 22.77
N PHE A 684 1.03 8.02 22.62
CA PHE A 684 0.43 7.46 21.41
C PHE A 684 0.10 8.61 20.45
N LEU A 685 0.62 8.56 19.22
CA LEU A 685 0.23 9.52 18.18
C LEU A 685 -0.85 8.92 17.29
N PRO A 686 -2.09 9.46 17.33
CA PRO A 686 -3.19 8.95 16.53
C PRO A 686 -3.06 9.33 15.06
N ASP A 687 -3.80 8.61 14.24
CA ASP A 687 -3.99 8.83 12.80
C ASP A 687 -2.68 8.82 12.01
N TYR A 688 -1.80 7.87 12.33
CA TYR A 688 -0.55 7.68 11.60
C TYR A 688 -0.80 7.56 10.08
N ASN A 689 -0.21 8.47 9.33
CA ASN A 689 -0.29 8.65 7.88
C ASN A 689 1.05 9.17 7.32
N VAL A 690 1.12 9.57 6.04
CA VAL A 690 2.37 10.03 5.41
C VAL A 690 2.82 11.34 6.04
N THR A 691 1.93 12.31 6.20
CA THR A 691 2.25 13.60 6.83
C THR A 691 2.83 13.46 8.23
N LEU A 692 2.24 12.58 9.04
CA LEU A 692 2.76 12.31 10.38
C LEU A 692 4.14 11.64 10.30
N ALA A 693 4.32 10.69 9.38
CA ALA A 693 5.61 10.03 9.15
C ALA A 693 6.71 11.01 8.69
N GLU A 694 6.39 11.99 7.84
CA GLU A 694 7.33 13.04 7.39
C GLU A 694 7.81 13.94 8.53
N THR A 695 7.06 14.02 9.63
CA THR A 695 7.48 14.74 10.85
C THR A 695 8.24 13.82 11.81
N ILE A 696 7.74 12.60 12.01
CA ILE A 696 8.26 11.64 12.98
C ILE A 696 9.64 11.10 12.56
N ILE A 697 9.80 10.68 11.31
CA ILE A 697 10.98 9.96 10.84
C ILE A 697 12.25 10.81 10.95
N PRO A 698 12.28 12.09 10.50
CA PRO A 698 13.46 12.94 10.66
C PRO A 698 13.84 13.20 12.12
N ALA A 699 12.85 13.21 13.03
CA ALA A 699 13.04 13.48 14.46
C ALA A 699 13.51 12.26 15.27
N ALA A 700 13.27 11.05 14.78
CA ALA A 700 13.62 9.83 15.48
C ALA A 700 15.13 9.64 15.61
N GLU A 701 15.55 9.14 16.77
CA GLU A 701 16.94 8.74 17.04
C GLU A 701 17.05 7.22 17.13
N LEU A 702 16.05 6.57 17.74
CA LEU A 702 15.88 5.11 17.74
C LEU A 702 14.52 4.73 17.15
N SER A 703 14.49 3.68 16.34
CA SER A 703 13.27 3.09 15.80
C SER A 703 13.16 1.59 16.10
N GLN A 704 11.93 1.17 16.40
CA GLN A 704 11.60 -0.16 16.90
C GLN A 704 11.06 -1.06 15.79
N HIS A 705 11.88 -2.02 15.36
CA HIS A 705 11.56 -2.98 14.30
C HIS A 705 11.59 -4.41 14.83
N ILE A 706 10.69 -4.65 15.76
CA ILE A 706 10.74 -5.77 16.71
C ILE A 706 9.73 -6.88 16.42
N SER A 707 9.35 -7.12 15.17
CA SER A 707 8.39 -8.20 14.86
C SER A 707 8.97 -9.58 15.23
N THR A 708 8.13 -10.58 15.48
CA THR A 708 8.62 -11.96 15.70
C THR A 708 9.41 -12.40 14.46
N ALA A 709 10.61 -12.97 14.62
CA ALA A 709 11.44 -13.34 13.48
C ALA A 709 10.71 -14.30 12.52
N GLY A 710 10.88 -14.10 11.20
CA GLY A 710 10.20 -14.85 10.16
C GLY A 710 8.77 -14.37 9.86
N THR A 711 8.35 -13.20 10.36
CA THR A 711 7.00 -12.67 10.10
C THR A 711 6.98 -11.41 9.22
N GLU A 712 8.12 -10.73 9.06
CA GLU A 712 8.26 -9.59 8.16
C GLU A 712 8.88 -10.00 6.81
N ALA A 713 8.16 -9.77 5.72
CA ALA A 713 8.70 -9.96 4.38
C ALA A 713 9.82 -8.96 4.06
N SER A 714 9.75 -7.74 4.60
CA SER A 714 10.66 -6.62 4.27
C SER A 714 10.59 -5.58 5.39
N GLY A 715 10.26 -4.33 5.09
CA GLY A 715 10.09 -3.26 6.07
C GLY A 715 10.50 -1.90 5.51
N THR A 716 9.63 -1.24 4.76
CA THR A 716 9.98 0.03 4.11
C THR A 716 10.09 1.21 5.08
N SER A 717 9.47 1.17 6.27
CA SER A 717 9.71 2.21 7.28
C SER A 717 11.11 2.12 7.89
N ASN A 718 11.69 0.92 7.99
CA ASN A 718 13.06 0.70 8.45
C ASN A 718 14.04 1.49 7.57
N MET A 719 13.85 1.40 6.24
CA MET A 719 14.67 2.09 5.24
C MET A 719 14.57 3.62 5.37
N LYS A 720 13.37 4.15 5.66
CA LYS A 720 13.17 5.61 5.86
C LYS A 720 13.87 6.11 7.11
N PHE A 721 13.81 5.35 8.21
CA PHE A 721 14.55 5.67 9.42
C PHE A 721 16.05 5.65 9.18
N GLN A 722 16.53 4.62 8.47
CA GLN A 722 17.94 4.51 8.09
C GLN A 722 18.41 5.71 7.27
N MET A 723 17.66 6.10 6.24
CA MET A 723 17.98 7.29 5.41
C MET A 723 18.10 8.58 6.24
N ASN A 724 17.41 8.68 7.39
CA ASN A 724 17.43 9.87 8.27
C ASN A 724 18.37 9.72 9.47
N GLY A 725 19.28 8.75 9.42
CA GLY A 725 20.26 8.46 10.48
C GLY A 725 19.62 8.01 11.79
N CYS A 726 18.41 7.45 11.76
CA CYS A 726 17.78 6.86 12.94
C CYS A 726 18.28 5.43 13.10
N LEU A 727 18.82 5.11 14.28
CA LEU A 727 19.32 3.78 14.59
C LEU A 727 18.13 2.83 14.75
N ILE A 728 18.37 1.55 14.49
CA ILE A 728 17.35 0.50 14.58
C ILE A 728 17.67 -0.42 15.73
N MET A 729 16.66 -0.69 16.55
CA MET A 729 16.61 -1.86 17.39
C MET A 729 15.57 -2.83 16.85
N GLY A 730 15.96 -4.08 16.65
CA GLY A 730 15.11 -5.03 15.95
C GLY A 730 15.52 -6.49 16.10
N THR A 731 14.63 -7.37 15.67
CA THR A 731 14.94 -8.78 15.45
C THR A 731 15.72 -8.97 14.16
N TRP A 732 16.38 -10.11 14.02
CA TRP A 732 17.02 -10.51 12.76
C TRP A 732 15.96 -11.00 11.76
N ASP A 733 15.17 -10.06 11.24
CA ASP A 733 13.98 -10.31 10.43
C ASP A 733 13.79 -9.25 9.33
N GLY A 734 13.21 -9.66 8.21
CA GLY A 734 12.89 -8.78 7.09
C GLY A 734 14.02 -7.83 6.68
N ALA A 735 13.69 -6.54 6.52
CA ALA A 735 14.65 -5.52 6.09
C ALA A 735 15.76 -5.21 7.11
N ASN A 736 15.63 -5.63 8.38
CA ASN A 736 16.69 -5.38 9.38
C ASN A 736 18.01 -6.06 8.99
N ILE A 737 17.92 -7.23 8.36
CA ILE A 737 19.08 -8.03 7.94
C ILE A 737 19.88 -7.26 6.89
N GLU A 738 19.22 -6.88 5.79
CA GLU A 738 19.88 -6.14 4.71
C GLU A 738 20.37 -4.77 5.19
N ILE A 739 19.64 -4.09 6.09
CA ILE A 739 20.11 -2.82 6.67
C ILE A 739 21.39 -3.02 7.48
N ALA A 740 21.46 -4.07 8.30
CA ALA A 740 22.64 -4.41 9.07
C ALA A 740 23.85 -4.70 8.17
N GLU A 741 23.65 -5.38 7.04
CA GLU A 741 24.69 -5.64 6.05
C GLU A 741 25.25 -4.34 5.44
N GLU A 742 24.39 -3.38 5.09
CA GLU A 742 24.83 -2.14 4.41
C GLU A 742 25.41 -1.08 5.36
N THR A 743 24.88 -0.99 6.58
CA THR A 743 25.31 -0.03 7.60
C THR A 743 26.48 -0.54 8.45
N GLY A 744 26.69 -1.85 8.51
CA GLY A 744 27.60 -2.52 9.44
C GLY A 744 26.82 -3.12 10.63
N VAL A 745 26.99 -4.42 10.86
CA VAL A 745 26.24 -5.19 11.88
C VAL A 745 26.49 -4.64 13.28
N GLU A 746 27.70 -4.16 13.55
CA GLU A 746 28.10 -3.54 14.81
C GLU A 746 27.35 -2.23 15.12
N ASN A 747 26.69 -1.63 14.12
CA ASN A 747 25.96 -0.39 14.29
C ASN A 747 24.47 -0.63 14.65
N VAL A 748 23.98 -1.87 14.58
CA VAL A 748 22.56 -2.24 14.80
C VAL A 748 22.36 -2.92 16.15
N PHE A 749 21.29 -2.56 16.87
CA PHE A 749 20.91 -3.24 18.11
C PHE A 749 20.01 -4.44 17.79
N VAL A 750 20.60 -5.64 17.79
CA VAL A 750 19.89 -6.88 17.45
C VAL A 750 19.58 -7.69 18.71
N PHE A 751 18.35 -8.21 18.82
CA PHE A 751 17.96 -9.12 19.88
C PHE A 751 17.00 -10.20 19.39
N GLY A 752 16.70 -11.14 20.29
CA GLY A 752 15.62 -12.10 20.14
C GLY A 752 15.99 -13.36 19.39
N VAL A 753 15.04 -14.28 19.38
CA VAL A 753 15.14 -15.60 18.76
C VAL A 753 15.21 -15.50 17.23
N ARG A 754 15.96 -16.41 16.60
CA ARG A 754 16.08 -16.52 15.14
C ARG A 754 14.89 -17.27 14.52
N ALA A 755 14.58 -16.99 13.26
CA ALA A 755 13.37 -17.53 12.59
C ALA A 755 13.31 -19.06 12.61
N GLU A 756 14.46 -19.72 12.53
CA GLU A 756 14.62 -21.18 12.48
C GLU A 756 14.20 -21.86 13.80
N GLU A 757 14.28 -21.15 14.92
CA GLU A 757 14.00 -21.68 16.26
C GLU A 757 12.52 -21.50 16.67
N ILE A 758 11.78 -20.61 15.99
CA ILE A 758 10.42 -20.18 16.37
C ILE A 758 9.46 -21.36 16.48
N ASN A 759 9.44 -22.24 15.49
CA ASN A 759 8.50 -23.36 15.43
C ASN A 759 8.73 -24.38 16.54
N GLN A 760 9.99 -24.58 16.94
CA GLN A 760 10.31 -25.47 18.05
C GLN A 760 9.90 -24.84 19.39
N LEU A 761 10.20 -23.55 19.60
CA LEU A 761 9.80 -22.85 20.83
C LEU A 761 8.28 -22.77 21.02
N ARG A 762 7.51 -22.63 19.94
CA ARG A 762 6.03 -22.70 20.00
C ARG A 762 5.54 -24.06 20.51
N LYS A 763 6.19 -25.16 20.12
CA LYS A 763 5.88 -26.52 20.62
C LYS A 763 6.27 -26.65 22.10
N ASP A 764 7.43 -26.09 22.45
CA ASP A 764 8.02 -26.21 23.79
C ASP A 764 7.45 -25.20 24.80
N ARG A 765 6.61 -24.25 24.37
CA ARG A 765 6.08 -23.16 25.20
C ARG A 765 5.44 -23.63 26.50
N LYS A 766 4.81 -24.81 26.52
CA LYS A 766 4.20 -25.41 27.72
C LYS A 766 5.20 -25.62 28.86
N ASN A 767 6.47 -25.82 28.54
CA ASN A 767 7.57 -26.05 29.47
C ASN A 767 8.46 -24.81 29.67
N PHE A 768 8.15 -23.70 28.98
CA PHE A 768 8.96 -22.48 29.05
C PHE A 768 8.78 -21.79 30.41
N LYS A 769 9.91 -21.58 31.10
CA LYS A 769 9.96 -20.80 32.33
C LYS A 769 10.12 -19.33 31.99
N THR A 770 9.13 -18.52 32.39
CA THR A 770 9.13 -17.07 32.22
C THR A 770 10.20 -16.40 33.08
N ASP A 771 10.66 -15.23 32.62
CA ASP A 771 11.55 -14.36 33.40
C ASP A 771 10.80 -13.82 34.63
N PRO A 772 11.39 -13.76 35.84
CA PRO A 772 10.70 -13.22 37.02
C PRO A 772 10.18 -11.79 36.83
N ARG A 773 10.87 -10.99 36.02
CA ARG A 773 10.46 -9.62 35.65
C ARG A 773 9.19 -9.63 34.80
N TRP A 774 9.04 -10.63 33.92
CA TRP A 774 7.83 -10.83 33.13
C TRP A 774 6.62 -11.11 34.03
N ASP A 775 6.77 -12.04 34.97
CA ASP A 775 5.70 -12.42 35.90
C ASP A 775 5.25 -11.24 36.77
N GLU A 776 6.19 -10.37 37.17
CA GLU A 776 5.90 -9.13 37.88
C GLU A 776 5.01 -8.20 37.04
N LEU A 777 5.36 -7.96 35.77
CA LEU A 777 4.60 -7.07 34.89
C LEU A 777 3.20 -7.60 34.56
N MET A 778 3.07 -8.92 34.35
CA MET A 778 1.75 -9.53 34.13
C MET A 778 0.84 -9.33 35.35
N LYS A 779 1.38 -9.49 36.56
CA LYS A 779 0.64 -9.23 37.81
C LYS A 779 0.27 -7.77 37.99
N ASP A 780 1.13 -6.83 37.59
CA ASP A 780 0.83 -5.40 37.66
C ASP A 780 -0.36 -5.03 36.77
N ILE A 781 -0.38 -5.54 35.53
CA ILE A 781 -1.47 -5.30 34.56
C ILE A 781 -2.76 -5.97 35.05
N GLU A 782 -2.69 -7.23 35.45
CA GLU A 782 -3.85 -7.97 35.98
C GLU A 782 -4.39 -7.37 37.29
N GLY A 783 -3.50 -6.84 38.12
CA GLY A 783 -3.80 -6.14 39.37
C GLY A 783 -4.41 -4.75 39.18
N GLY A 784 -4.44 -4.22 37.95
CA GLY A 784 -5.07 -2.95 37.62
C GLY A 784 -4.19 -1.71 37.84
N MET A 785 -2.86 -1.85 37.84
CA MET A 785 -1.92 -0.72 37.96
C MET A 785 -2.19 0.41 36.96
N PHE A 786 -2.69 0.07 35.77
CA PHE A 786 -2.99 1.01 34.68
C PHE A 786 -4.49 1.20 34.44
N GLY A 787 -5.35 0.79 35.36
CA GLY A 787 -6.80 0.77 35.15
C GLY A 787 -7.28 -0.36 34.23
N ASP A 788 -8.58 -0.35 33.89
CA ASP A 788 -9.25 -1.24 32.93
C ASP A 788 -8.85 -2.73 32.98
N LYS A 789 -8.62 -3.28 34.18
CA LYS A 789 -8.10 -4.65 34.38
C LYS A 789 -8.86 -5.73 33.59
N ASP A 790 -10.19 -5.66 33.55
CA ASP A 790 -11.02 -6.64 32.85
C ASP A 790 -10.89 -6.50 31.33
N TYR A 791 -10.60 -5.30 30.84
CA TYR A 791 -10.31 -5.04 29.43
C TYR A 791 -8.88 -5.47 29.05
N PHE A 792 -7.92 -5.45 29.96
CA PHE A 792 -6.56 -5.94 29.69
C PHE A 792 -6.38 -7.44 29.92
N LYS A 793 -7.31 -8.10 30.62
CA LYS A 793 -7.26 -9.54 30.88
C LYS A 793 -7.01 -10.39 29.62
N PRO A 794 -7.67 -10.17 28.47
CA PRO A 794 -7.36 -10.92 27.25
C PRO A 794 -5.92 -10.78 26.76
N LEU A 795 -5.29 -9.60 26.92
CA LEU A 795 -3.87 -9.41 26.60
C LEU A 795 -2.98 -10.27 27.49
N VAL A 796 -3.22 -10.26 28.80
CA VAL A 796 -2.46 -11.07 29.76
C VAL A 796 -2.68 -12.56 29.51
N ASP A 797 -3.94 -12.99 29.33
CA ASP A 797 -4.27 -14.39 29.07
C ASP A 797 -3.63 -14.91 27.77
N SER A 798 -3.55 -14.07 26.72
CA SER A 798 -2.97 -14.48 25.43
C SER A 798 -1.50 -14.93 25.53
N VAL A 799 -0.75 -14.39 26.50
CA VAL A 799 0.69 -14.65 26.66
C VAL A 799 1.05 -15.42 27.93
N ASN A 800 0.16 -15.47 28.92
CA ASN A 800 0.43 -16.04 30.24
C ASN A 800 -0.50 -17.21 30.63
N ASN A 801 -1.58 -17.47 29.88
CA ASN A 801 -2.55 -18.52 30.18
C ASN A 801 -2.64 -19.55 29.04
N MET A 802 -1.91 -20.66 29.18
CA MET A 802 -1.82 -21.74 28.20
C MET A 802 -3.14 -22.42 27.81
N LYS A 803 -4.24 -22.15 28.54
CA LYS A 803 -5.58 -22.63 28.17
C LYS A 803 -6.29 -21.71 27.17
N VAL A 804 -5.87 -20.45 27.08
CA VAL A 804 -6.49 -19.39 26.28
C VAL A 804 -5.56 -18.98 25.14
N GLY A 805 -4.29 -18.73 25.43
CA GLY A 805 -3.27 -18.38 24.45
C GLY A 805 -1.94 -19.06 24.77
N ASN A 806 -1.07 -19.14 23.78
CA ASN A 806 0.22 -19.82 23.88
C ASN A 806 1.39 -18.88 23.61
N ASP A 807 1.22 -17.57 23.80
CA ASP A 807 2.25 -16.58 23.45
C ASP A 807 2.83 -16.83 22.05
N TRP A 808 1.96 -16.97 21.05
CA TRP A 808 2.33 -17.40 19.69
C TRP A 808 3.45 -16.58 19.05
N PHE A 809 3.55 -15.31 19.47
CA PHE A 809 4.52 -14.33 18.98
C PHE A 809 5.77 -14.20 19.87
N LEU A 810 5.92 -15.10 20.84
CA LEU A 810 7.11 -15.30 21.68
C LEU A 810 7.55 -14.04 22.43
N LEU A 811 6.60 -13.30 22.99
CA LEU A 811 6.91 -12.09 23.77
C LEU A 811 7.69 -12.46 25.02
N ALA A 812 7.31 -13.53 25.73
CA ALA A 812 7.96 -13.94 26.96
C ALA A 812 9.37 -14.47 26.71
N ASN A 813 9.59 -15.18 25.60
CA ASN A 813 10.90 -15.69 25.19
C ASN A 813 11.89 -14.55 24.91
N ASP A 814 11.46 -13.55 24.14
CA ASP A 814 12.33 -12.45 23.73
C ASP A 814 12.47 -11.34 24.77
N PHE A 815 11.65 -11.35 25.83
CA PHE A 815 11.59 -10.26 26.81
C PHE A 815 12.95 -9.93 27.44
N ALA A 816 13.68 -10.93 27.91
CA ALA A 816 14.98 -10.72 28.55
C ALA A 816 16.03 -10.14 27.58
N GLY A 817 16.09 -10.68 26.36
CA GLY A 817 17.01 -10.19 25.32
C GLY A 817 16.65 -8.78 24.86
N TYR A 818 15.36 -8.47 24.78
CA TYR A 818 14.88 -7.13 24.46
C TYR A 818 15.28 -6.09 25.50
N LEU A 819 15.17 -6.43 26.80
CA LEU A 819 15.63 -5.54 27.87
C LEU A 819 17.15 -5.32 27.84
N ALA A 820 17.94 -6.37 27.56
CA ALA A 820 19.39 -6.24 27.43
C ALA A 820 19.79 -5.32 26.27
N ALA A 821 19.13 -5.43 25.12
CA ALA A 821 19.36 -4.52 23.99
C ALA A 821 18.97 -3.07 24.32
N GLN A 822 17.89 -2.86 25.09
CA GLN A 822 17.52 -1.52 25.58
C GLN A 822 18.57 -0.91 26.53
N GLU A 823 19.27 -1.74 27.31
CA GLU A 823 20.39 -1.31 28.16
C GLU A 823 21.62 -0.93 27.31
N GLU A 824 21.90 -1.69 26.24
CA GLU A 824 22.96 -1.37 25.27
C GLU A 824 22.69 -0.04 24.54
N VAL A 825 21.44 0.21 24.16
CA VAL A 825 21.00 1.49 23.60
C VAL A 825 21.32 2.63 24.56
N ASP A 826 20.98 2.51 25.84
CA ASP A 826 21.25 3.54 26.85
C ASP A 826 22.75 3.78 27.05
N ALA A 827 23.54 2.70 27.08
CA ALA A 827 25.00 2.79 27.19
C ALA A 827 25.61 3.51 25.97
N THR A 828 25.17 3.17 24.76
CA THR A 828 25.63 3.79 23.52
C THR A 828 25.19 5.24 23.41
N TYR A 829 23.96 5.59 23.83
CA TYR A 829 23.48 6.97 23.80
C TYR A 829 24.25 7.88 24.76
N LYS A 830 24.83 7.35 25.84
CA LYS A 830 25.72 8.14 26.71
C LYS A 830 27.02 8.53 26.01
N ASP A 831 27.50 7.70 25.08
CA ASP A 831 28.60 8.03 24.17
C ASP A 831 28.06 8.70 22.90
N GLN A 832 27.87 10.02 22.98
CA GLN A 832 27.34 10.81 21.86
C GLN A 832 28.22 10.76 20.61
N ALA A 833 29.54 10.60 20.74
CA ALA A 833 30.44 10.51 19.60
C ALA A 833 30.19 9.21 18.83
N GLU A 834 30.05 8.09 19.54
CA GLU A 834 29.71 6.80 18.94
C GLU A 834 28.27 6.78 18.39
N TRP A 835 27.31 7.34 19.11
CA TRP A 835 25.92 7.43 18.64
C TRP A 835 25.81 8.20 17.31
N LEU A 836 26.46 9.36 17.22
CA LEU A 836 26.47 10.17 16.00
C LEU A 836 27.24 9.48 14.87
N ARG A 837 28.35 8.80 15.16
CA ARG A 837 29.06 7.98 14.19
C ARG A 837 28.13 6.93 13.58
N ARG A 838 27.41 6.15 14.40
CA ARG A 838 26.42 5.16 13.93
C ARG A 838 25.31 5.80 13.11
N SER A 839 24.78 6.94 13.56
CA SER A 839 23.72 7.69 12.84
C SER A 839 24.14 8.09 11.43
N ILE A 840 25.39 8.55 11.25
CA ILE A 840 25.95 8.90 9.94
C ILE A 840 26.14 7.63 9.09
N MET A 841 26.67 6.54 9.67
CA MET A 841 26.83 5.25 8.99
C MET A 841 25.51 4.70 8.45
N TYR A 842 24.41 4.86 9.19
CA TYR A 842 23.07 4.47 8.72
C TYR A 842 22.70 5.20 7.44
N THR A 843 22.84 6.52 7.41
CA THR A 843 22.53 7.30 6.18
C THR A 843 23.47 6.92 5.05
N ALA A 844 24.77 6.74 5.35
CA ALA A 844 25.78 6.37 4.37
C ALA A 844 25.53 4.99 3.74
N GLY A 845 24.99 4.04 4.52
CA GLY A 845 24.61 2.69 4.08
C GLY A 845 23.20 2.59 3.48
N SER A 846 22.49 3.71 3.28
CA SER A 846 21.09 3.65 2.83
C SER A 846 20.91 3.58 1.30
N GLY A 847 22.00 3.66 0.53
CA GLY A 847 21.98 3.77 -0.93
C GLY A 847 21.22 2.65 -1.65
N LYS A 848 21.38 1.39 -1.21
CA LYS A 848 20.70 0.20 -1.75
C LYS A 848 19.18 0.27 -1.67
N PHE A 849 18.64 1.01 -0.69
CA PHE A 849 17.21 1.05 -0.38
C PHE A 849 16.46 2.16 -1.12
N SER A 850 17.07 2.78 -2.13
CA SER A 850 16.34 3.62 -3.08
C SER A 850 15.37 2.80 -3.91
N SER A 851 14.13 3.28 -4.04
CA SER A 851 13.16 2.68 -4.96
C SER A 851 13.56 2.81 -6.43
N ASP A 852 14.50 3.68 -6.80
CA ASP A 852 15.01 3.76 -8.16
C ASP A 852 15.80 2.50 -8.53
N ARG A 853 16.60 1.98 -7.60
CA ARG A 853 17.33 0.72 -7.79
C ARG A 853 16.34 -0.43 -7.97
N THR A 854 15.34 -0.52 -7.10
CA THR A 854 14.27 -1.52 -7.23
C THR A 854 13.57 -1.42 -8.60
N ILE A 855 13.16 -0.22 -9.02
CA ILE A 855 12.46 -0.03 -10.30
C ILE A 855 13.34 -0.32 -11.51
N ARG A 856 14.65 -0.02 -11.47
CA ARG A 856 15.60 -0.44 -12.50
C ARG A 856 15.65 -1.96 -12.63
N GLU A 857 15.78 -2.68 -11.53
CA GLU A 857 15.78 -4.16 -11.54
C GLU A 857 14.46 -4.71 -12.12
N TYR A 858 13.30 -4.16 -11.73
CA TYR A 858 12.01 -4.57 -12.30
C TYR A 858 11.95 -4.29 -13.81
N ALA A 859 12.41 -3.11 -14.25
CA ALA A 859 12.41 -2.71 -15.65
C ALA A 859 13.31 -3.61 -16.50
N GLU A 860 14.47 -4.02 -15.97
CA GLU A 860 15.45 -4.86 -16.66
C GLU A 860 15.07 -6.34 -16.67
N ASP A 861 14.72 -6.92 -15.51
CA ASP A 861 14.61 -8.37 -15.33
C ASP A 861 13.19 -8.94 -15.53
N ILE A 862 12.16 -8.08 -15.45
CA ILE A 862 10.75 -8.51 -15.46
C ILE A 862 9.99 -7.83 -16.59
N TRP A 863 9.98 -6.50 -16.62
CA TRP A 863 9.15 -5.76 -17.56
C TRP A 863 9.80 -5.65 -18.94
N HIS A 864 11.13 -5.65 -19.00
CA HIS A 864 11.93 -5.37 -20.19
C HIS A 864 11.50 -4.05 -20.85
N VAL A 865 11.34 -3.01 -20.04
CA VAL A 865 10.91 -1.67 -20.45
C VAL A 865 12.12 -0.73 -20.38
N LYS A 866 12.28 0.10 -21.41
CA LYS A 866 13.37 1.08 -21.51
C LYS A 866 12.86 2.49 -21.23
N PRO A 867 13.71 3.38 -20.70
CA PRO A 867 13.38 4.80 -20.57
C PRO A 867 12.96 5.42 -21.91
N ALA A 868 11.94 6.27 -21.87
CA ALA A 868 11.39 7.01 -23.01
C ALA A 868 11.19 8.47 -22.59
N ARG A 869 12.30 9.21 -22.49
CA ARG A 869 12.33 10.58 -21.99
C ARG A 869 11.81 11.57 -23.05
N PRO A 870 10.82 12.43 -22.72
CA PRO A 870 10.41 13.52 -23.60
C PRO A 870 11.57 14.47 -23.92
N SER A 871 11.61 15.00 -25.14
CA SER A 871 12.52 16.09 -25.48
C SER A 871 12.21 17.32 -24.62
N ALA A 872 13.25 17.95 -24.07
CA ALA A 872 13.15 19.13 -23.21
C ALA A 872 12.41 20.30 -23.88
#